data_AF-A0A931BS04-F1
#
_entry.id   AF-A0A931BS04-F1
#
_cell.length_a   1.000
_cell.length_b   1.000
_cell.length_c   1.000
_cell.angle_alpha   90.00
_cell.angle_beta   90.00
_cell.angle_gamma   90.00
#
_symmetry.space_group_name_H-M   'P 1'
#
loop_
_entity.id
_entity.type
_entity.pdbx_description
1 polymer ?
#
loop_
_entity_poly.entity_id
_entity_poly.type
_entity_poly.pdbx_seq_one_letter_code
_entity_poly.pdbx_strand_id
1 'polypeptide(L)'
;MAAGETIFTWEGISLPSYWGGRFASSGGQAAFDQIKATGANTISLIPNFFMANERSNTMQLNPGESDTFSQVKAAIQDGVARGLNVVLKPHVETDNRVWRALIEPTNPDLWFANYKAMMVQYAKVAQEAGAAMICVGTEMKSMSGAQYTAKWVDIINAVRSVFSGKVTYAATDEEAKVVQFWDKVDYIGVDAYFSMTDSNNPTVDELVASWIGKPTTGSSREIYGDTSVIDTWKNLSEQWGRKVIFTEIGYGSYDGVNKSPGWLVGNTADNQEQKDCYEALFKVMTTYGGQWLDGALLWSYQAFAHPGPDGGLPDTDFTPQDKPANAVITAGYSSPAHVAGLVRTGTEAADKLDGGYHNDTLNGGGGNDTLWGGAGDDRLDGGVGADRMEGKSGNDVYIVDNPGDRVIETSADDGIDTVITSVNFALSAFVENLIAAGNAPLVLTGNGLNNAITGNDGANVIDGGAGDDTMSGGAGDDIYHVDSTGDVIRDTSGIDTVVTSVSFTLSADLENLAATGDAALSLTGNALANKITGNAGKNVLTGGKGKDVFVFDTKPNAKTNVDKITDYVVKDDSIWLDNAVFKKLGKGTADRPMKLDKRFFTIGEKAQDKNDYLVYNQKKGILYYDADGSGAGKAMEIVALKKGLKMTAGEFFVI
;
A
#
# COMPACT_ATOMS: atom_id res chain seq x y z
N MET A 1 7.37 10.30 -5.15
CA MET A 1 8.20 9.63 -6.18
C MET A 1 9.58 10.27 -6.30
N ALA A 2 10.64 9.49 -6.17
CA ALA A 2 12.01 9.94 -6.45
C ALA A 2 12.27 9.97 -7.98
N ALA A 3 13.26 10.74 -8.44
CA ALA A 3 13.61 10.76 -9.85
C ALA A 3 14.10 9.38 -10.31
N GLY A 4 13.33 8.71 -11.18
CA GLY A 4 13.70 7.42 -11.81
C GLY A 4 12.80 6.21 -11.49
N GLU A 5 11.69 6.39 -10.77
CA GLU A 5 10.69 5.33 -10.57
C GLU A 5 9.84 5.14 -11.83
N THR A 6 9.76 3.89 -12.32
CA THR A 6 8.95 3.49 -13.49
C THR A 6 7.50 3.24 -13.07
N ILE A 7 6.54 3.77 -13.83
CA ILE A 7 5.10 3.55 -13.58
C ILE A 7 4.70 2.09 -13.81
N PHE A 8 5.24 1.51 -14.88
CA PHE A 8 4.95 0.14 -15.28
C PHE A 8 6.20 -0.74 -15.24
N THR A 9 6.01 -2.00 -14.85
CA THR A 9 7.11 -2.98 -14.86
C THR A 9 7.57 -3.28 -16.29
N TRP A 10 6.65 -3.30 -17.26
CA TRP A 10 6.89 -3.74 -18.63
C TRP A 10 6.74 -2.61 -19.65
N GLU A 11 7.66 -1.66 -19.63
CA GLU A 11 7.74 -0.56 -20.60
C GLU A 11 8.67 -0.97 -21.74
N GLY A 12 8.09 -1.63 -22.75
CA GLY A 12 8.90 -2.34 -23.73
C GLY A 12 8.58 -2.05 -25.18
N ILE A 13 9.55 -2.38 -26.03
CA ILE A 13 9.39 -2.37 -27.48
C ILE A 13 9.74 -3.76 -28.02
N SER A 14 8.93 -4.25 -28.95
CA SER A 14 9.11 -5.52 -29.62
C SER A 14 10.10 -5.42 -30.77
N LEU A 15 11.05 -6.35 -30.82
CA LEU A 15 12.02 -6.53 -31.90
C LEU A 15 11.76 -7.90 -32.58
N PRO A 16 11.02 -7.93 -33.68
CA PRO A 16 10.86 -9.14 -34.47
C PRO A 16 12.08 -9.44 -35.35
N SER A 17 12.35 -10.73 -35.52
CA SER A 17 13.39 -11.20 -36.43
C SER A 17 12.79 -11.90 -37.64
N TYR A 18 12.02 -11.12 -38.42
CA TYR A 18 11.60 -11.55 -39.74
C TYR A 18 12.85 -11.74 -40.64
N TRP A 19 12.86 -12.78 -41.47
CA TRP A 19 14.01 -13.20 -42.30
C TRP A 19 15.24 -13.75 -41.55
N GLY A 20 15.12 -14.06 -40.26
CA GLY A 20 16.12 -14.79 -39.46
C GLY A 20 17.48 -14.11 -39.28
N GLY A 21 18.18 -14.44 -38.19
CA GLY A 21 19.54 -13.97 -37.94
C GLY A 21 19.67 -12.47 -37.70
N ARG A 22 18.55 -11.75 -37.48
CA ARG A 22 18.55 -10.29 -37.41
C ARG A 22 19.05 -9.76 -36.09
N PHE A 23 18.82 -10.46 -34.98
CA PHE A 23 19.27 -10.01 -33.66
C PHE A 23 20.79 -9.79 -33.59
N ALA A 24 21.56 -10.68 -34.20
CA ALA A 24 23.02 -10.63 -34.21
C ALA A 24 23.60 -9.75 -35.33
N SER A 25 22.76 -9.18 -36.19
CA SER A 25 23.20 -8.28 -37.25
C SER A 25 23.60 -6.91 -36.69
N SER A 26 24.38 -6.12 -37.44
CA SER A 26 24.72 -4.75 -37.04
C SER A 26 23.50 -3.87 -36.84
N GLY A 27 22.46 -4.05 -37.67
CA GLY A 27 21.20 -3.34 -37.51
C GLY A 27 20.37 -3.83 -36.32
N GLY A 28 20.45 -5.12 -35.98
CA GLY A 28 19.88 -5.65 -34.74
C GLY A 28 20.53 -5.01 -33.52
N GLN A 29 21.87 -4.99 -33.46
CA GLN A 29 22.61 -4.33 -32.38
C GLN A 29 22.27 -2.84 -32.25
N ALA A 30 22.16 -2.13 -33.38
CA ALA A 30 21.71 -0.74 -33.38
C ALA A 30 20.27 -0.60 -32.87
N ALA A 31 19.37 -1.53 -33.20
CA ALA A 31 18.00 -1.51 -32.68
C ALA A 31 17.96 -1.69 -31.15
N PHE A 32 18.80 -2.57 -30.57
CA PHE A 32 18.93 -2.67 -29.10
C PHE A 32 19.35 -1.35 -28.47
N ASP A 33 20.36 -0.68 -29.04
CA ASP A 33 20.83 0.63 -28.57
C ASP A 33 19.73 1.69 -28.67
N GLN A 34 19.01 1.73 -29.80
CA GLN A 34 17.97 2.71 -30.06
C GLN A 34 16.73 2.50 -29.19
N ILE A 35 16.27 1.26 -29.01
CA ILE A 35 15.18 0.92 -28.10
C ILE A 35 15.54 1.40 -26.69
N LYS A 36 16.74 1.06 -26.19
CA LYS A 36 17.17 1.50 -24.86
C LYS A 36 17.25 3.03 -24.76
N ALA A 37 17.66 3.72 -25.83
CA ALA A 37 17.73 5.18 -25.87
C ALA A 37 16.35 5.86 -25.78
N THR A 38 15.25 5.15 -26.08
CA THR A 38 13.89 5.67 -25.81
C THR A 38 13.56 5.72 -24.31
N GLY A 39 14.36 5.10 -23.45
CA GLY A 39 14.03 4.92 -22.03
C GLY A 39 13.25 3.64 -21.73
N ALA A 40 12.88 2.85 -22.75
CA ALA A 40 12.29 1.53 -22.55
C ALA A 40 13.15 0.66 -21.61
N ASN A 41 12.51 0.08 -20.60
CA ASN A 41 13.17 -0.83 -19.66
C ASN A 41 13.11 -2.29 -20.14
N THR A 42 12.27 -2.58 -21.14
CA THR A 42 11.98 -3.93 -21.62
C THR A 42 12.21 -4.06 -23.13
N ILE A 43 12.67 -5.23 -23.57
CA ILE A 43 12.66 -5.62 -24.99
C ILE A 43 11.97 -6.97 -25.17
N SER A 44 11.05 -7.04 -26.13
CA SER A 44 10.37 -8.30 -26.50
C SER A 44 11.01 -8.87 -27.75
N LEU A 45 11.70 -10.01 -27.62
CA LEU A 45 12.37 -10.68 -28.72
C LEU A 45 11.46 -11.71 -29.35
N ILE A 46 11.25 -11.60 -30.66
CA ILE A 46 10.28 -12.42 -31.40
C ILE A 46 10.98 -13.27 -32.46
N PRO A 47 11.45 -14.48 -32.08
CA PRO A 47 11.91 -15.47 -33.04
C PRO A 47 10.74 -16.21 -33.69
N ASN A 48 10.91 -16.63 -34.93
CA ASN A 48 9.87 -17.31 -35.70
C ASN A 48 10.14 -18.81 -35.85
N PHE A 49 9.10 -19.61 -35.74
CA PHE A 49 9.05 -21.04 -36.05
C PHE A 49 7.99 -21.28 -37.12
N PHE A 50 8.16 -22.26 -37.99
CA PHE A 50 7.35 -22.38 -39.22
C PHE A 50 6.60 -23.70 -39.32
N MET A 51 5.35 -23.59 -39.76
CA MET A 51 4.50 -24.67 -40.24
C MET A 51 4.41 -24.60 -41.77
N ALA A 52 4.33 -25.76 -42.44
CA ALA A 52 4.21 -25.79 -43.90
C ALA A 52 2.92 -25.12 -44.42
N ASN A 53 1.85 -25.18 -43.62
CA ASN A 53 0.57 -24.48 -43.83
C ASN A 53 -0.26 -24.54 -42.52
N GLU A 54 -1.39 -23.85 -42.50
CA GLU A 54 -2.33 -23.76 -41.37
C GLU A 54 -2.90 -25.10 -40.92
N ARG A 55 -2.84 -26.15 -41.76
CA ARG A 55 -3.35 -27.50 -41.46
C ARG A 55 -2.29 -28.49 -40.98
N SER A 56 -1.03 -28.06 -40.92
CA SER A 56 0.11 -28.88 -40.52
C SER A 56 0.09 -29.20 -39.02
N ASN A 57 0.68 -30.33 -38.62
CA ASN A 57 0.77 -30.73 -37.20
C ASN A 57 2.18 -30.58 -36.61
N THR A 58 3.15 -30.20 -37.44
CA THR A 58 4.56 -30.09 -37.09
C THR A 58 5.04 -28.69 -37.42
N MET A 59 6.02 -28.23 -36.65
CA MET A 59 6.65 -26.92 -36.81
C MET A 59 8.16 -27.07 -36.64
N GLN A 60 8.93 -26.22 -37.31
CA GLN A 60 10.41 -26.29 -37.34
C GLN A 60 11.04 -24.91 -37.54
N LEU A 61 12.35 -24.81 -37.29
CA LEU A 61 13.14 -23.66 -37.75
C LEU A 61 13.20 -23.67 -39.28
N ASN A 62 12.91 -22.55 -39.92
CA ASN A 62 13.08 -22.37 -41.36
C ASN A 62 14.44 -21.69 -41.64
N PRO A 63 15.39 -22.37 -42.29
CA PRO A 63 16.69 -21.79 -42.63
C PRO A 63 16.53 -20.53 -43.50
N GLY A 64 16.88 -19.36 -42.95
CA GLY A 64 16.75 -18.06 -43.63
C GLY A 64 15.51 -17.25 -43.24
N GLU A 65 14.61 -17.80 -42.41
CA GLU A 65 13.49 -17.05 -41.82
C GLU A 65 13.41 -17.17 -40.30
N SER A 66 14.13 -18.13 -39.70
CA SER A 66 14.22 -18.34 -38.26
C SER A 66 15.62 -18.04 -37.72
N ASP A 67 15.70 -17.47 -36.52
CA ASP A 67 16.90 -17.50 -35.69
C ASP A 67 17.09 -18.88 -35.07
N THR A 68 18.33 -19.35 -35.06
CA THR A 68 18.70 -20.53 -34.30
C THR A 68 18.56 -20.29 -32.80
N PHE A 69 18.36 -21.36 -32.01
CA PHE A 69 18.31 -21.26 -30.56
C PHE A 69 19.55 -20.59 -29.95
N SER A 70 20.73 -20.79 -30.55
CA SER A 70 21.97 -20.11 -30.13
C SER A 70 21.95 -18.61 -30.39
N GLN A 71 21.39 -18.16 -31.52
CA GLN A 71 21.22 -16.73 -31.82
C GLN A 71 20.21 -16.09 -30.86
N VAL A 72 19.09 -16.76 -30.58
CA VAL A 72 18.10 -16.30 -29.61
C VAL A 72 18.72 -16.20 -28.21
N LYS A 73 19.49 -17.20 -27.79
CA LYS A 73 20.23 -17.18 -26.51
C LYS A 73 21.15 -15.96 -26.42
N ALA A 74 21.94 -15.71 -27.46
CA ALA A 74 22.86 -14.58 -27.51
C ALA A 74 22.13 -13.23 -27.46
N ALA A 75 21.00 -13.10 -28.16
CA ALA A 75 20.18 -11.89 -28.16
C ALA A 75 19.59 -11.58 -26.77
N ILE A 76 19.12 -12.62 -26.05
CA ILE A 76 18.65 -12.45 -24.68
C ILE A 76 19.79 -11.98 -23.77
N GLN A 77 20.96 -12.63 -23.86
CA GLN A 77 22.13 -12.25 -23.06
C GLN A 77 22.58 -10.81 -23.34
N ASP A 78 22.50 -10.36 -24.60
CA ASP A 78 22.83 -8.98 -24.98
C ASP A 78 21.84 -7.98 -24.36
N GLY A 79 20.53 -8.24 -24.44
CA GLY A 79 19.51 -7.42 -23.79
C GLY A 79 19.72 -7.31 -22.27
N VAL A 80 19.98 -8.45 -21.61
CA VAL A 80 20.27 -8.50 -20.17
C VAL A 80 21.57 -7.73 -19.84
N ALA A 81 22.63 -7.89 -20.63
CA ALA A 81 23.89 -7.16 -20.43
C ALA A 81 23.72 -5.65 -20.57
N ARG A 82 22.73 -5.20 -21.35
CA ARG A 82 22.32 -3.80 -21.50
C ARG A 82 21.40 -3.33 -20.38
N GLY A 83 21.05 -4.18 -19.41
CA GLY A 83 20.17 -3.85 -18.30
C GLY A 83 18.69 -3.78 -18.66
N LEU A 84 18.29 -4.39 -19.78
CA LEU A 84 16.89 -4.51 -20.17
C LEU A 84 16.27 -5.77 -19.59
N ASN A 85 15.01 -5.69 -19.18
CA ASN A 85 14.17 -6.86 -19.02
C ASN A 85 13.92 -7.48 -20.39
N VAL A 86 14.25 -8.76 -20.57
CA VAL A 86 14.02 -9.45 -21.85
C VAL A 86 12.79 -10.34 -21.77
N VAL A 87 11.81 -10.10 -22.63
CA VAL A 87 10.67 -10.99 -22.88
C VAL A 87 10.98 -11.84 -24.10
N LEU A 88 10.95 -13.17 -23.96
CA LEU A 88 11.03 -14.07 -25.11
C LEU A 88 9.62 -14.41 -25.58
N LYS A 89 9.29 -14.09 -26.82
CA LYS A 89 7.96 -14.28 -27.40
C LYS A 89 8.06 -15.01 -28.74
N PRO A 90 8.19 -16.35 -28.73
CA PRO A 90 8.29 -17.13 -29.97
C PRO A 90 6.98 -17.12 -30.75
N HIS A 91 7.04 -16.81 -32.04
CA HIS A 91 5.89 -16.88 -32.95
C HIS A 91 5.91 -18.18 -33.75
N VAL A 92 4.71 -18.67 -34.07
CA VAL A 92 4.50 -19.72 -35.07
C VAL A 92 3.88 -19.10 -36.31
N GLU A 93 4.58 -19.22 -37.42
CA GLU A 93 4.20 -18.72 -38.74
C GLU A 93 3.89 -19.88 -39.68
N THR A 94 3.27 -19.55 -40.82
CA THR A 94 3.03 -20.51 -41.90
C THR A 94 3.75 -20.10 -43.17
N ASP A 95 4.29 -21.07 -43.92
CA ASP A 95 5.00 -20.81 -45.18
C ASP A 95 4.06 -20.18 -46.24
N ASN A 96 2.76 -20.47 -46.16
CA ASN A 96 1.73 -19.87 -47.02
C ASN A 96 1.16 -18.54 -46.48
N ARG A 97 1.77 -17.97 -45.43
CA ARG A 97 1.45 -16.65 -44.85
C ARG A 97 0.01 -16.52 -44.34
N VAL A 98 -0.61 -17.64 -43.97
CA VAL A 98 -1.85 -17.66 -43.21
C VAL A 98 -1.56 -17.26 -41.77
N TRP A 99 -2.33 -16.29 -41.27
CA TRP A 99 -2.22 -15.80 -39.91
C TRP A 99 -2.46 -16.91 -38.87
N ARG A 100 -1.66 -16.90 -37.80
CA ARG A 100 -1.65 -17.96 -36.78
C ARG A 100 -2.98 -18.15 -36.05
N ALA A 101 -3.79 -17.10 -35.95
CA ALA A 101 -5.15 -17.17 -35.41
C ALA A 101 -6.11 -18.04 -36.23
N LEU A 102 -5.73 -18.43 -37.45
CA LEU A 102 -6.49 -19.28 -38.36
C LEU A 102 -5.88 -20.68 -38.52
N ILE A 103 -4.91 -21.06 -37.67
CA ILE A 103 -4.33 -22.41 -37.68
C ILE A 103 -5.41 -23.45 -37.34
N GLU A 104 -5.56 -24.47 -38.19
CA GLU A 104 -6.55 -25.53 -38.05
C GLU A 104 -5.90 -26.90 -38.38
N PRO A 105 -5.07 -27.42 -37.47
CA PRO A 105 -4.27 -28.62 -37.72
C PRO A 105 -5.16 -29.83 -37.95
N THR A 106 -4.76 -30.70 -38.87
CA THR A 106 -5.47 -31.97 -39.13
C THR A 106 -5.51 -32.92 -37.93
N ASN A 107 -4.60 -32.75 -36.98
CA ASN A 107 -4.55 -33.45 -35.71
C ASN A 107 -4.10 -32.49 -34.59
N PRO A 108 -5.06 -31.85 -33.88
CA PRO A 108 -4.75 -30.93 -32.79
C PRO A 108 -3.88 -31.53 -31.68
N ASP A 109 -4.08 -32.80 -31.31
CA ASP A 109 -3.27 -33.45 -30.26
C ASP A 109 -1.79 -33.55 -30.66
N LEU A 110 -1.53 -33.93 -31.91
CA LEU A 110 -0.17 -33.99 -32.44
C LEU A 110 0.43 -32.59 -32.57
N TRP A 111 -0.37 -31.60 -32.99
CA TRP A 111 0.08 -30.21 -33.05
C TRP A 111 0.49 -29.69 -31.66
N PHE A 112 -0.33 -29.88 -30.63
CA PHE A 112 0.00 -29.46 -29.26
C PHE A 112 1.23 -30.18 -28.70
N ALA A 113 1.44 -31.46 -29.04
CA ALA A 113 2.64 -32.18 -28.65
C ALA A 113 3.92 -31.56 -29.25
N ASN A 114 3.87 -31.16 -30.53
CA ASN A 114 4.98 -30.49 -31.21
C ASN A 114 5.19 -29.07 -30.68
N TYR A 115 4.11 -28.32 -30.48
CA TYR A 115 4.16 -26.97 -29.93
C TYR A 115 4.76 -26.95 -28.51
N LYS A 116 4.35 -27.91 -27.66
CA LYS A 116 4.94 -28.08 -26.32
C LYS A 116 6.44 -28.36 -26.39
N ALA A 117 6.88 -29.23 -27.32
CA ALA A 117 8.30 -29.52 -27.49
C ALA A 117 9.09 -28.27 -27.90
N MET A 118 8.55 -27.46 -28.82
CA MET A 118 9.12 -26.17 -29.21
C MET A 118 9.24 -25.22 -28.02
N MET A 119 8.14 -25.01 -27.29
CA MET A 119 8.10 -24.09 -26.15
C MET A 119 9.04 -24.50 -25.02
N VAL A 120 9.18 -25.80 -24.73
CA VAL A 120 10.14 -26.29 -23.72
C VAL A 120 11.59 -26.00 -24.13
N GLN A 121 11.92 -26.04 -25.43
CA GLN A 121 13.26 -25.67 -25.89
C GLN A 121 13.52 -24.17 -25.74
N TYR A 122 12.57 -23.33 -26.14
CA TYR A 122 12.68 -21.87 -25.91
C TYR A 122 12.73 -21.52 -24.42
N ALA A 123 11.98 -22.21 -23.57
CA ALA A 123 12.01 -22.00 -22.12
C ALA A 123 13.38 -22.33 -21.50
N LYS A 124 14.05 -23.39 -21.96
CA LYS A 124 15.44 -23.68 -21.55
C LYS A 124 16.40 -22.59 -22.02
N VAL A 125 16.26 -22.13 -23.26
CA VAL A 125 17.07 -21.02 -23.79
C VAL A 125 16.86 -19.75 -22.96
N ALA A 126 15.61 -19.40 -22.66
CA ALA A 126 15.24 -18.27 -21.81
C ALA A 126 15.86 -18.39 -20.41
N GLN A 127 15.75 -19.55 -19.77
CA GLN A 127 16.32 -19.81 -18.45
C GLN A 127 17.84 -19.65 -18.44
N GLU A 128 18.53 -20.26 -19.40
CA GLU A 128 19.99 -20.22 -19.49
C GLU A 128 20.54 -18.83 -19.84
N ALA A 129 19.73 -18.01 -20.52
CA ALA A 129 20.11 -16.67 -20.96
C ALA A 129 19.71 -15.56 -19.98
N GLY A 130 18.82 -15.84 -19.02
CA GLY A 130 18.34 -14.87 -18.05
C GLY A 130 17.18 -14.00 -18.55
N ALA A 131 16.31 -14.52 -19.43
CA ALA A 131 15.09 -13.80 -19.80
C ALA A 131 14.19 -13.58 -18.57
N ALA A 132 13.57 -12.40 -18.49
CA ALA A 132 12.68 -12.03 -17.39
C ALA A 132 11.30 -12.67 -17.55
N MET A 133 10.82 -12.81 -18.78
CA MET A 133 9.51 -13.39 -19.10
C MET A 133 9.55 -14.26 -20.37
N ILE A 134 8.68 -15.26 -20.45
CA ILE A 134 8.35 -15.98 -21.67
C ILE A 134 6.85 -15.89 -21.99
N CYS A 135 6.52 -15.53 -23.24
CA CYS A 135 5.17 -15.59 -23.77
C CYS A 135 4.94 -16.98 -24.38
N VAL A 136 3.98 -17.75 -23.85
CA VAL A 136 3.80 -19.16 -24.24
C VAL A 136 2.95 -19.35 -25.49
N GLY A 137 2.26 -18.32 -25.96
CA GLY A 137 1.52 -18.31 -27.21
C GLY A 137 1.06 -16.90 -27.57
N THR A 138 0.83 -16.68 -28.87
CA THR A 138 0.48 -15.37 -29.42
C THR A 138 -0.62 -15.55 -30.46
N GLU A 139 -1.78 -14.94 -30.23
CA GLU A 139 -2.93 -14.88 -31.13
C GLU A 139 -3.42 -16.26 -31.62
N MET A 140 -3.49 -17.27 -30.75
CA MET A 140 -3.85 -18.64 -31.15
C MET A 140 -5.38 -18.84 -31.12
N LYS A 141 -6.14 -17.87 -31.62
CA LYS A 141 -7.62 -17.78 -31.53
C LYS A 141 -8.36 -19.07 -31.91
N SER A 142 -8.03 -19.71 -33.02
CA SER A 142 -8.62 -20.98 -33.44
C SER A 142 -8.22 -22.18 -32.58
N MET A 143 -7.12 -22.05 -31.86
CA MET A 143 -6.46 -23.07 -31.04
C MET A 143 -6.50 -22.73 -29.54
N SER A 144 -7.44 -21.90 -29.12
CA SER A 144 -7.68 -21.53 -27.71
C SER A 144 -9.12 -21.81 -27.27
N GLY A 145 -9.56 -21.19 -26.16
CA GLY A 145 -10.86 -21.43 -25.55
C GLY A 145 -10.95 -22.72 -24.71
N ALA A 146 -12.17 -23.02 -24.25
CA ALA A 146 -12.43 -24.09 -23.29
C ALA A 146 -11.96 -25.47 -23.77
N GLN A 147 -12.11 -25.77 -25.07
CA GLN A 147 -11.74 -27.07 -25.65
C GLN A 147 -10.24 -27.36 -25.59
N TYR A 148 -9.39 -26.33 -25.59
CA TYR A 148 -7.93 -26.48 -25.58
C TYR A 148 -7.28 -26.04 -24.27
N THR A 149 -8.07 -25.63 -23.28
CA THR A 149 -7.56 -25.14 -21.99
C THR A 149 -6.63 -26.16 -21.31
N ALA A 150 -7.00 -27.44 -21.28
CA ALA A 150 -6.14 -28.48 -20.69
C ALA A 150 -4.80 -28.66 -21.42
N LYS A 151 -4.76 -28.42 -22.74
CA LYS A 151 -3.54 -28.50 -23.55
C LYS A 151 -2.60 -27.33 -23.27
N TRP A 152 -3.15 -26.12 -23.15
CA TRP A 152 -2.40 -24.93 -22.75
C TRP A 152 -1.85 -25.04 -21.34
N VAL A 153 -2.63 -25.55 -20.38
CA VAL A 153 -2.15 -25.81 -19.01
C VAL A 153 -0.99 -26.81 -19.00
N ASP A 154 -1.03 -27.87 -19.83
CA ASP A 154 0.08 -28.81 -19.98
C ASP A 154 1.35 -28.14 -20.55
N ILE A 155 1.22 -27.23 -21.53
CA ILE A 155 2.34 -26.42 -22.03
C ILE A 155 2.91 -25.51 -20.95
N ILE A 156 2.06 -24.77 -20.24
CA ILE A 156 2.47 -23.83 -19.18
C ILE A 156 3.23 -24.59 -18.08
N ASN A 157 2.71 -25.74 -17.64
CA ASN A 157 3.38 -26.57 -16.64
C ASN A 157 4.73 -27.09 -17.13
N ALA A 158 4.82 -27.51 -18.39
CA ALA A 158 6.08 -27.95 -18.99
C ALA A 158 7.11 -26.81 -19.07
N VAL A 159 6.68 -25.59 -19.44
CA VAL A 159 7.53 -24.38 -19.44
C VAL A 159 8.00 -24.06 -18.02
N ARG A 160 7.09 -24.01 -17.04
CA ARG A 160 7.44 -23.73 -15.62
C ARG A 160 8.37 -24.78 -15.00
N SER A 161 8.41 -26.00 -15.53
CA SER A 161 9.34 -27.04 -15.07
C SER A 161 10.81 -26.75 -15.44
N VAL A 162 11.06 -25.84 -16.38
CA VAL A 162 12.41 -25.51 -16.86
C VAL A 162 12.72 -24.01 -16.85
N PHE A 163 11.73 -23.13 -16.60
CA PHE A 163 11.88 -21.68 -16.56
C PHE A 163 11.26 -21.10 -15.28
N SER A 164 12.03 -20.32 -14.54
CA SER A 164 11.63 -19.71 -13.26
C SER A 164 11.17 -18.26 -13.36
N GLY A 165 11.29 -17.63 -14.53
CA GLY A 165 10.82 -16.26 -14.76
C GLY A 165 9.30 -16.18 -14.94
N LYS A 166 8.82 -15.00 -15.34
CA LYS A 166 7.38 -14.74 -15.52
C LYS A 166 6.84 -15.42 -16.78
N VAL A 167 5.61 -15.89 -16.73
CA VAL A 167 4.94 -16.50 -17.89
C VAL A 167 3.73 -15.65 -18.27
N THR A 168 3.55 -15.37 -19.56
CA THR A 168 2.34 -14.72 -20.10
C THR A 168 1.83 -15.48 -21.32
N TYR A 169 0.63 -15.12 -21.77
CA TYR A 169 0.03 -15.55 -23.05
C TYR A 169 -0.53 -14.30 -23.72
N ALA A 170 -0.21 -14.09 -25.00
CA ALA A 170 -0.66 -12.94 -25.78
C ALA A 170 -1.92 -13.31 -26.57
N ALA A 171 -3.08 -12.85 -26.10
CA ALA A 171 -4.36 -13.12 -26.73
C ALA A 171 -4.79 -11.94 -27.62
N THR A 172 -5.47 -12.21 -28.74
CA THR A 172 -6.23 -11.15 -29.41
C THR A 172 -7.33 -10.61 -28.47
N ASP A 173 -7.88 -9.44 -28.79
CA ASP A 173 -8.99 -8.85 -28.07
C ASP A 173 -10.22 -9.77 -27.91
N GLU A 174 -10.61 -10.49 -28.98
CA GLU A 174 -11.66 -11.50 -28.94
C GLU A 174 -11.27 -12.73 -28.12
N GLU A 175 -10.02 -13.19 -28.29
CA GLU A 175 -9.50 -14.40 -27.66
C GLU A 175 -9.39 -14.25 -26.14
N ALA A 176 -9.00 -13.07 -25.65
CA ALA A 176 -8.76 -12.81 -24.23
C ALA A 176 -9.99 -13.12 -23.35
N LYS A 177 -11.19 -12.99 -23.94
CA LYS A 177 -12.49 -13.23 -23.29
C LYS A 177 -12.83 -14.71 -23.14
N VAL A 178 -12.22 -15.58 -23.94
CA VAL A 178 -12.52 -17.02 -23.95
C VAL A 178 -11.42 -17.88 -23.35
N VAL A 179 -10.23 -17.32 -23.12
CA VAL A 179 -9.15 -18.00 -22.39
C VAL A 179 -9.58 -18.28 -20.94
N GLN A 180 -9.36 -19.52 -20.48
CA GLN A 180 -9.79 -20.02 -19.15
C GLN A 180 -8.62 -20.47 -18.25
N PHE A 181 -7.39 -20.07 -18.59
CA PHE A 181 -6.17 -20.47 -17.87
C PHE A 181 -5.36 -19.27 -17.38
N TRP A 182 -5.97 -18.08 -17.28
CA TRP A 182 -5.29 -16.87 -16.82
C TRP A 182 -4.73 -17.02 -15.40
N ASP A 183 -5.33 -17.87 -14.56
CA ASP A 183 -4.80 -18.21 -13.24
C ASP A 183 -3.47 -18.99 -13.26
N LYS A 184 -3.09 -19.55 -14.41
CA LYS A 184 -1.83 -20.33 -14.59
C LYS A 184 -0.67 -19.51 -15.10
N VAL A 185 -0.91 -18.30 -15.58
CA VAL A 185 0.12 -17.35 -16.02
C VAL A 185 0.31 -16.25 -14.97
N ASP A 186 1.39 -15.48 -15.10
CA ASP A 186 1.71 -14.38 -14.19
C ASP A 186 1.00 -13.09 -14.58
N TYR A 187 0.77 -12.89 -15.88
CA TYR A 187 0.10 -11.73 -16.47
C TYR A 187 -0.93 -12.15 -17.51
N ILE A 188 -1.99 -11.36 -17.63
CA ILE A 188 -2.92 -11.44 -18.76
C ILE A 188 -2.31 -10.65 -19.92
N GLY A 189 -1.90 -11.32 -21.00
CA GLY A 189 -1.37 -10.64 -22.18
C GLY A 189 -2.46 -10.40 -23.21
N VAL A 190 -2.58 -9.15 -23.65
CA VAL A 190 -3.56 -8.74 -24.67
C VAL A 190 -2.85 -8.02 -25.80
N ASP A 191 -3.10 -8.45 -27.03
CA ASP A 191 -2.71 -7.74 -28.24
C ASP A 191 -3.81 -6.73 -28.55
N ALA A 192 -3.63 -5.51 -28.04
CA ALA A 192 -4.68 -4.51 -27.78
C ALA A 192 -4.98 -3.62 -29.01
N TYR A 193 -5.19 -4.25 -30.16
CA TYR A 193 -5.58 -3.55 -31.39
C TYR A 193 -7.10 -3.49 -31.52
N PHE A 194 -7.67 -2.29 -31.58
CA PHE A 194 -9.10 -2.10 -31.87
C PHE A 194 -9.34 -0.88 -32.76
N SER A 195 -10.50 -0.83 -33.41
CA SER A 195 -10.88 0.30 -34.26
C SER A 195 -11.35 1.48 -33.40
N MET A 196 -10.57 2.55 -33.36
CA MET A 196 -10.78 3.68 -32.45
C MET A 196 -11.87 4.63 -32.92
N THR A 197 -11.74 5.14 -34.15
CA THR A 197 -12.68 6.12 -34.74
C THR A 197 -12.93 5.82 -36.21
N ASP A 198 -13.94 6.46 -36.80
CA ASP A 198 -14.16 6.47 -38.26
C ASP A 198 -13.49 7.68 -38.95
N SER A 199 -12.79 8.54 -38.20
CA SER A 199 -12.04 9.69 -38.74
C SER A 199 -10.71 9.24 -39.34
N ASN A 200 -10.27 9.88 -40.42
CA ASN A 200 -8.92 9.69 -40.94
C ASN A 200 -7.88 10.44 -40.08
N ASN A 201 -8.25 11.57 -39.50
CA ASN A 201 -7.35 12.43 -38.73
C ASN A 201 -8.02 12.83 -37.41
N PRO A 202 -8.25 11.86 -36.49
CA PRO A 202 -8.80 12.17 -35.18
C PRO A 202 -7.77 12.97 -34.35
N THR A 203 -8.28 13.82 -33.48
CA THR A 203 -7.47 14.47 -32.45
C THR A 203 -7.07 13.48 -31.36
N VAL A 204 -6.01 13.80 -30.60
CA VAL A 204 -5.59 13.00 -29.44
C VAL A 204 -6.73 12.79 -28.44
N ASP A 205 -7.56 13.81 -28.19
CA ASP A 205 -8.66 13.69 -27.22
C ASP A 205 -9.80 12.79 -27.75
N GLU A 206 -10.08 12.79 -29.05
CA GLU A 206 -11.01 11.83 -29.67
C GLU A 206 -10.48 10.40 -29.59
N LEU A 207 -9.17 10.22 -29.79
CA LEU A 207 -8.50 8.92 -29.62
C LEU A 207 -8.60 8.45 -28.16
N VAL A 208 -8.27 9.29 -27.18
CA VAL A 208 -8.43 8.96 -25.74
C VAL A 208 -9.89 8.61 -25.42
N ALA A 209 -10.86 9.39 -25.94
CA ALA A 209 -12.28 9.13 -25.72
C ALA A 209 -12.72 7.76 -26.26
N SER A 210 -12.09 7.23 -27.31
CA SER A 210 -12.38 5.89 -27.83
C SER A 210 -11.95 4.75 -26.90
N TRP A 211 -10.95 4.98 -26.04
CA TRP A 211 -10.48 3.99 -25.05
C TRP A 211 -11.39 3.90 -23.83
N ILE A 212 -11.81 5.07 -23.32
CA ILE A 212 -12.52 5.21 -22.04
C ILE A 212 -14.04 5.31 -22.20
N GLY A 213 -14.51 5.68 -23.40
CA GLY A 213 -15.91 5.79 -23.73
C GLY A 213 -16.49 4.50 -24.30
N LYS A 214 -17.79 4.52 -24.57
CA LYS A 214 -18.46 3.43 -25.29
C LYS A 214 -17.93 3.33 -26.72
N PRO A 215 -17.67 2.12 -27.24
CA PRO A 215 -17.21 1.94 -28.62
C PRO A 215 -18.15 2.59 -29.65
N THR A 216 -17.58 3.35 -30.57
CA THR A 216 -18.34 4.10 -31.60
C THR A 216 -18.31 3.44 -32.98
N THR A 217 -17.27 2.65 -33.27
CA THR A 217 -17.11 1.92 -34.54
C THR A 217 -17.87 0.58 -34.51
N GLY A 218 -18.19 0.05 -35.69
CA GLY A 218 -18.94 -1.21 -35.82
C GLY A 218 -18.19 -2.41 -35.23
N SER A 219 -16.94 -2.60 -35.63
CA SER A 219 -16.09 -3.72 -35.18
C SER A 219 -15.82 -3.69 -33.68
N SER A 220 -15.53 -2.51 -33.11
CA SER A 220 -15.30 -2.41 -31.67
C SER A 220 -16.58 -2.65 -30.87
N ARG A 221 -17.76 -2.25 -31.36
CA ARG A 221 -19.04 -2.62 -30.72
C ARG A 221 -19.32 -4.12 -30.75
N GLU A 222 -18.95 -4.82 -31.82
CA GLU A 222 -19.11 -6.28 -31.89
C GLU A 222 -18.27 -7.00 -30.82
N ILE A 223 -17.10 -6.43 -30.50
CA ILE A 223 -16.16 -7.02 -29.54
C ILE A 223 -16.52 -6.60 -28.12
N TYR A 224 -16.61 -5.30 -27.84
CA TYR A 224 -16.72 -4.74 -26.47
C TYR A 224 -18.15 -4.42 -26.03
N GLY A 225 -19.12 -4.37 -26.95
CA GLY A 225 -20.50 -4.03 -26.64
C GLY A 225 -20.63 -2.58 -26.13
N ASP A 226 -21.29 -2.42 -24.99
CA ASP A 226 -21.49 -1.12 -24.32
C ASP A 226 -20.40 -0.79 -23.27
N THR A 227 -19.44 -1.70 -23.07
CA THR A 227 -18.33 -1.53 -22.12
C THR A 227 -17.17 -0.84 -22.83
N SER A 228 -16.49 0.10 -22.16
CA SER A 228 -15.28 0.72 -22.70
C SER A 228 -14.16 -0.32 -22.88
N VAL A 229 -13.15 0.00 -23.68
CA VAL A 229 -11.98 -0.89 -23.87
C VAL A 229 -11.23 -1.05 -22.56
N ILE A 230 -11.03 0.05 -21.83
CA ILE A 230 -10.35 0.04 -20.53
C ILE A 230 -11.12 -0.76 -19.49
N ASP A 231 -12.42 -0.54 -19.35
CA ASP A 231 -13.23 -1.30 -18.38
C ASP A 231 -13.28 -2.79 -18.73
N THR A 232 -13.21 -3.14 -20.02
CA THR A 232 -13.13 -4.55 -20.43
C THR A 232 -11.89 -5.22 -19.86
N TRP A 233 -10.72 -4.59 -19.97
CA TRP A 233 -9.46 -5.15 -19.47
C TRP A 233 -9.32 -5.05 -17.95
N LYS A 234 -9.82 -3.96 -17.35
CA LYS A 234 -9.92 -3.84 -15.89
C LYS A 234 -10.78 -4.96 -15.30
N ASN A 235 -11.98 -5.19 -15.85
CA ASN A 235 -12.86 -6.26 -15.39
C ASN A 235 -12.22 -7.64 -15.53
N LEU A 236 -11.47 -7.87 -16.62
CA LEU A 236 -10.75 -9.13 -16.82
C LEU A 236 -9.62 -9.30 -15.78
N SER A 237 -8.87 -8.23 -15.49
CA SER A 237 -7.85 -8.22 -14.42
C SER A 237 -8.46 -8.54 -13.06
N GLU A 238 -9.57 -7.88 -12.70
CA GLU A 238 -10.30 -8.12 -11.45
C GLU A 238 -10.82 -9.56 -11.36
N GLN A 239 -11.40 -10.08 -12.45
CA GLN A 239 -11.95 -11.43 -12.50
C GLN A 239 -10.91 -12.50 -12.15
N TRP A 240 -9.67 -12.33 -12.61
CA TRP A 240 -8.61 -13.33 -12.47
C TRP A 240 -7.60 -12.99 -11.37
N GLY A 241 -7.68 -11.79 -10.78
CA GLY A 241 -6.71 -11.29 -9.82
C GLY A 241 -5.30 -11.17 -10.42
N ARG A 242 -5.20 -10.74 -11.68
CA ARG A 242 -3.93 -10.66 -12.44
C ARG A 242 -3.89 -9.38 -13.25
N LYS A 243 -2.76 -8.66 -13.18
CA LYS A 243 -2.55 -7.49 -14.03
C LYS A 243 -2.50 -7.87 -15.52
N VAL A 244 -2.96 -6.95 -16.34
CA VAL A 244 -2.88 -6.98 -17.80
C VAL A 244 -1.56 -6.34 -18.24
N ILE A 245 -0.97 -6.89 -19.29
CA ILE A 245 0.06 -6.22 -20.09
C ILE A 245 -0.43 -6.19 -21.55
N PHE A 246 -0.22 -5.08 -22.24
CA PHE A 246 -0.45 -5.05 -23.68
C PHE A 246 0.74 -5.72 -24.38
N THR A 247 0.60 -6.99 -24.76
CA THR A 247 1.70 -7.81 -25.33
C THR A 247 2.03 -7.47 -26.76
N GLU A 248 1.11 -6.79 -27.45
CA GLU A 248 1.32 -6.02 -28.67
C GLU A 248 0.37 -4.83 -28.69
N ILE A 249 0.92 -3.68 -29.01
CA ILE A 249 0.14 -2.50 -29.40
C ILE A 249 1.02 -1.57 -30.21
N GLY A 250 0.51 -1.06 -31.32
CA GLY A 250 1.30 -0.26 -32.23
C GLY A 250 0.45 0.36 -33.31
N TYR A 251 1.04 1.30 -34.03
CA TYR A 251 0.35 2.04 -35.07
C TYR A 251 1.28 2.15 -36.28
N GLY A 252 0.82 1.69 -37.44
CA GLY A 252 1.40 2.11 -38.72
C GLY A 252 1.39 3.63 -38.88
N SER A 253 2.16 4.12 -39.84
CA SER A 253 2.26 5.56 -40.13
C SER A 253 1.60 5.87 -41.46
N TYR A 254 0.30 5.60 -41.52
CA TYR A 254 -0.52 5.81 -42.70
C TYR A 254 -1.87 6.44 -42.34
N ASP A 255 -2.44 7.18 -43.30
CA ASP A 255 -3.73 7.86 -43.14
C ASP A 255 -4.87 6.85 -42.85
N GLY A 256 -5.53 7.03 -41.71
CA GLY A 256 -6.56 6.16 -41.16
C GLY A 256 -6.05 4.97 -40.34
N VAL A 257 -4.81 4.98 -39.82
CA VAL A 257 -4.28 3.89 -38.98
C VAL A 257 -5.18 3.61 -37.77
N ASN A 258 -5.80 4.62 -37.17
CA ASN A 258 -6.68 4.46 -36.01
C ASN A 258 -7.89 3.53 -36.28
N LYS A 259 -8.27 3.36 -37.56
CA LYS A 259 -9.41 2.54 -37.97
C LYS A 259 -9.10 1.04 -37.96
N SER A 260 -7.84 0.69 -38.16
CA SER A 260 -7.37 -0.70 -38.31
C SER A 260 -5.93 -0.84 -37.83
N PRO A 261 -5.65 -0.52 -36.55
CA PRO A 261 -4.27 -0.36 -36.07
C PRO A 261 -3.45 -1.65 -36.14
N GLY A 262 -4.08 -2.83 -36.11
CA GLY A 262 -3.39 -4.12 -36.23
C GLY A 262 -3.00 -4.53 -37.66
N TRP A 263 -3.34 -3.74 -38.69
CA TRP A 263 -3.12 -4.12 -40.08
C TRP A 263 -2.42 -3.01 -40.87
N LEU A 264 -1.55 -3.37 -41.83
CA LEU A 264 -0.97 -2.42 -42.79
C LEU A 264 -1.87 -2.31 -44.03
N VAL A 265 -2.92 -1.49 -43.94
CA VAL A 265 -3.93 -1.32 -45.02
C VAL A 265 -3.79 -0.02 -45.81
N GLY A 266 -3.14 1.00 -45.26
CA GLY A 266 -2.94 2.29 -45.92
C GLY A 266 -1.69 2.33 -46.80
N ASN A 267 -1.73 3.19 -47.81
CA ASN A 267 -0.63 3.40 -48.76
C ASN A 267 -0.12 4.85 -48.78
N THR A 268 -0.72 5.73 -47.98
CA THR A 268 -0.37 7.16 -47.88
C THR A 268 0.22 7.39 -46.51
N ALA A 269 1.48 7.83 -46.45
CA ALA A 269 2.19 8.04 -45.19
C ALA A 269 1.56 9.16 -44.37
N ASP A 270 1.34 8.89 -43.08
CA ASP A 270 0.88 9.84 -42.08
C ASP A 270 1.61 9.61 -40.75
N ASN A 271 2.74 10.31 -40.60
CA ASN A 271 3.54 10.28 -39.38
C ASN A 271 2.88 11.04 -38.23
N GLN A 272 1.94 11.95 -38.54
CA GLN A 272 1.26 12.76 -37.55
C GLN A 272 0.17 11.93 -36.85
N GLU A 273 -0.60 11.15 -37.60
CA GLU A 273 -1.58 10.24 -37.02
C GLU A 273 -0.94 9.14 -36.17
N GLN A 274 0.20 8.56 -36.60
CA GLN A 274 0.97 7.63 -35.77
C GLN A 274 1.37 8.26 -34.43
N LYS A 275 1.90 9.49 -34.49
CA LYS A 275 2.29 10.27 -33.30
C LYS A 275 1.09 10.48 -32.37
N ASP A 276 -0.05 10.89 -32.91
CA ASP A 276 -1.26 11.18 -32.13
C ASP A 276 -1.84 9.92 -31.46
N CYS A 277 -1.77 8.76 -32.14
CA CYS A 277 -2.14 7.47 -31.55
C CYS A 277 -1.22 7.07 -30.39
N TYR A 278 0.10 7.28 -30.49
CA TYR A 278 1.01 7.05 -29.36
C TYR A 278 0.78 8.06 -28.21
N GLU A 279 0.53 9.34 -28.51
CA GLU A 279 0.19 10.33 -27.47
C GLU A 279 -1.08 9.95 -26.71
N ALA A 280 -2.11 9.48 -27.42
CA ALA A 280 -3.33 8.99 -26.82
C ALA A 280 -3.08 7.73 -25.97
N LEU A 281 -2.30 6.78 -26.48
CA LEU A 281 -1.95 5.56 -25.74
C LEU A 281 -1.27 5.87 -24.41
N PHE A 282 -0.22 6.71 -24.41
CA PHE A 282 0.49 7.05 -23.17
C PHE A 282 -0.41 7.80 -22.19
N LYS A 283 -1.24 8.75 -22.66
CA LYS A 283 -2.25 9.40 -21.81
C LYS A 283 -3.19 8.38 -21.18
N VAL A 284 -3.68 7.41 -21.95
CA VAL A 284 -4.60 6.38 -21.46
C VAL A 284 -3.92 5.49 -20.42
N MET A 285 -2.72 5.00 -20.72
CA MET A 285 -1.97 4.15 -19.80
C MET A 285 -1.69 4.87 -18.48
N THR A 286 -1.15 6.09 -18.51
CA THR A 286 -0.75 6.80 -17.28
C THR A 286 -1.96 7.25 -16.46
N THR A 287 -3.08 7.59 -17.11
CA THR A 287 -4.25 8.17 -16.44
C THR A 287 -5.26 7.10 -16.00
N TYR A 288 -5.34 5.97 -16.69
CA TYR A 288 -6.38 4.95 -16.47
C TYR A 288 -5.84 3.53 -16.30
N GLY A 289 -4.52 3.32 -16.39
CA GLY A 289 -3.90 2.01 -16.19
C GLY A 289 -3.99 1.50 -14.75
N GLY A 290 -3.92 2.42 -13.78
CA GLY A 290 -4.09 2.17 -12.34
C GLY A 290 -3.52 0.84 -11.86
N GLN A 291 -4.30 0.09 -11.08
CA GLN A 291 -3.82 -1.18 -10.52
C GLN A 291 -3.87 -2.37 -11.48
N TRP A 292 -4.64 -2.26 -12.57
CA TRP A 292 -4.95 -3.38 -13.44
C TRP A 292 -3.96 -3.54 -14.61
N LEU A 293 -3.23 -2.49 -14.99
CA LEU A 293 -2.25 -2.50 -16.08
C LEU A 293 -0.81 -2.52 -15.54
N ASP A 294 0.09 -3.27 -16.17
CA ASP A 294 1.53 -3.32 -15.79
C ASP A 294 2.48 -3.05 -16.96
N GLY A 295 1.98 -2.42 -18.03
CA GLY A 295 2.78 -1.92 -19.14
C GLY A 295 2.32 -2.39 -20.52
N ALA A 296 3.16 -2.08 -21.52
CA ALA A 296 2.91 -2.37 -22.92
C ALA A 296 4.22 -2.70 -23.66
N LEU A 297 4.15 -3.68 -24.55
CA LEU A 297 5.21 -4.10 -25.45
C LEU A 297 4.88 -3.57 -26.85
N LEU A 298 5.37 -2.38 -27.16
CA LEU A 298 5.02 -1.65 -28.38
C LEU A 298 5.47 -2.40 -29.63
N TRP A 299 4.59 -2.46 -30.62
CA TRP A 299 4.85 -3.04 -31.93
C TRP A 299 5.17 -1.93 -32.94
N SER A 300 6.34 -1.92 -33.59
CA SER A 300 7.56 -2.70 -33.32
C SER A 300 8.79 -1.91 -33.78
N TYR A 301 9.97 -2.24 -33.27
CA TYR A 301 11.24 -1.71 -33.80
C TYR A 301 11.87 -2.72 -34.76
N GLN A 302 12.60 -2.24 -35.77
CA GLN A 302 13.16 -3.09 -36.82
C GLN A 302 14.68 -3.13 -36.79
N ALA A 303 15.25 -4.26 -37.21
CA ALA A 303 16.69 -4.48 -37.23
C ALA A 303 17.40 -3.89 -38.48
N PHE A 304 16.75 -3.00 -39.22
CA PHE A 304 17.29 -2.33 -40.42
C PHE A 304 16.96 -0.84 -40.40
N ALA A 305 17.85 -0.02 -40.96
CA ALA A 305 17.68 1.43 -41.00
C ALA A 305 16.52 1.87 -41.90
N HIS A 306 15.89 3.01 -41.58
CA HIS A 306 14.83 3.61 -42.36
C HIS A 306 15.22 5.00 -42.92
N PRO A 307 15.03 5.25 -44.24
CA PRO A 307 14.95 4.25 -45.31
C PRO A 307 16.33 3.65 -45.57
N GLY A 308 16.45 2.33 -45.50
CA GLY A 308 17.70 1.62 -45.81
C GLY A 308 17.81 1.31 -47.31
N PRO A 309 19.03 1.35 -47.91
CA PRO A 309 19.23 0.76 -49.23
C PRO A 309 18.98 -0.76 -49.15
N ASP A 310 18.38 -1.33 -50.20
CA ASP A 310 17.97 -2.74 -50.33
C ASP A 310 16.56 -3.13 -49.84
N GLY A 311 15.56 -2.26 -50.02
CA GLY A 311 14.16 -2.63 -49.80
C GLY A 311 13.74 -2.62 -48.32
N GLY A 312 14.12 -1.56 -47.60
CA GLY A 312 13.55 -1.26 -46.27
C GLY A 312 12.02 -1.19 -46.28
N LEU A 313 11.41 -1.32 -45.10
CA LEU A 313 9.95 -1.28 -44.98
C LEU A 313 9.40 0.07 -45.48
N PRO A 314 8.15 0.11 -45.96
CA PRO A 314 7.56 1.35 -46.42
C PRO A 314 7.48 2.37 -45.27
N ASP A 315 7.47 3.66 -45.61
CA ASP A 315 7.29 4.73 -44.62
C ASP A 315 6.01 4.54 -43.79
N THR A 316 5.02 3.81 -44.31
CA THR A 316 3.76 3.46 -43.66
C THR A 316 3.83 2.39 -42.57
N ASP A 317 5.00 1.76 -42.36
CA ASP A 317 5.16 0.67 -41.39
C ASP A 317 4.94 1.12 -39.92
N PHE A 318 4.81 0.12 -39.04
CA PHE A 318 4.69 0.26 -37.58
C PHE A 318 5.88 0.91 -36.91
N THR A 319 7.10 0.81 -37.47
CA THR A 319 8.28 1.31 -36.76
C THR A 319 8.18 2.81 -36.46
N PRO A 320 8.41 3.25 -35.21
CA PRO A 320 8.52 4.66 -34.87
C PRO A 320 9.92 5.21 -35.17
N GLN A 321 10.89 4.34 -35.50
CA GLN A 321 12.27 4.71 -35.77
C GLN A 321 12.35 5.85 -36.80
N ASP A 322 13.10 6.90 -36.46
CA ASP A 322 13.28 8.10 -37.27
C ASP A 322 11.98 8.87 -37.60
N LYS A 323 10.88 8.61 -36.86
CA LYS A 323 9.59 9.30 -36.97
C LYS A 323 9.26 10.12 -35.71
N PRO A 324 8.37 11.12 -35.81
CA PRO A 324 7.93 11.91 -34.66
C PRO A 324 7.39 11.09 -33.48
N ALA A 325 6.79 9.93 -33.75
CA ALA A 325 6.32 8.99 -32.73
C ALA A 325 7.43 8.54 -31.77
N ASN A 326 8.70 8.43 -32.21
CA ASN A 326 9.81 8.03 -31.34
C ASN A 326 10.05 9.03 -30.21
N ALA A 327 9.85 10.32 -30.48
CA ALA A 327 10.00 11.36 -29.45
C ALA A 327 8.87 11.26 -28.40
N VAL A 328 7.65 10.92 -28.82
CA VAL A 328 6.52 10.68 -27.91
C VAL A 328 6.77 9.46 -27.04
N ILE A 329 7.21 8.34 -27.63
CA ILE A 329 7.60 7.13 -26.89
C ILE A 329 8.72 7.45 -25.90
N THR A 330 9.73 8.20 -26.34
CA THR A 330 10.85 8.59 -25.47
C THR A 330 10.38 9.43 -24.29
N ALA A 331 9.51 10.41 -24.53
CA ALA A 331 8.93 11.21 -23.46
C ALA A 331 8.05 10.37 -22.53
N GLY A 332 7.27 9.43 -23.07
CA GLY A 332 6.42 8.51 -22.30
C GLY A 332 7.20 7.63 -21.33
N TYR A 333 8.33 7.05 -21.76
CA TYR A 333 9.17 6.20 -20.90
C TYR A 333 10.17 6.98 -20.04
N SER A 334 10.56 8.20 -20.44
CA SER A 334 11.58 8.99 -19.73
C SER A 334 11.01 10.00 -18.73
N SER A 335 9.69 10.11 -18.57
CA SER A 335 9.07 11.07 -17.65
C SER A 335 8.87 10.45 -16.26
N PRO A 336 9.68 10.78 -15.25
CA PRO A 336 9.32 10.53 -13.85
C PRO A 336 8.27 11.52 -13.34
N ALA A 337 7.92 12.53 -14.14
CA ALA A 337 7.00 13.59 -13.79
C ALA A 337 5.68 13.33 -14.48
N HIS A 338 4.67 13.03 -13.69
CA HIS A 338 3.32 13.01 -14.18
C HIS A 338 2.48 14.02 -13.40
N VAL A 339 1.59 14.61 -14.17
CA VAL A 339 0.75 15.79 -13.95
C VAL A 339 -0.18 15.62 -12.75
N ALA A 340 -0.85 16.72 -12.34
CA ALA A 340 -1.84 16.74 -11.26
C ALA A 340 -2.72 15.48 -11.24
N GLY A 341 -2.81 14.81 -10.09
CA GLY A 341 -3.60 13.60 -9.97
C GLY A 341 -5.09 13.82 -10.24
N LEU A 342 -5.77 12.72 -10.49
CA LEU A 342 -7.19 12.65 -10.71
C LEU A 342 -7.96 13.23 -9.53
N VAL A 343 -9.01 13.99 -9.84
CA VAL A 343 -10.07 14.28 -8.89
C VAL A 343 -11.29 13.48 -9.30
N ARG A 344 -11.66 12.47 -8.52
CA ARG A 344 -12.85 11.64 -8.75
C ARG A 344 -13.84 11.78 -7.61
N THR A 345 -15.11 11.87 -7.97
CA THR A 345 -16.22 11.88 -7.04
C THR A 345 -17.19 10.79 -7.46
N GLY A 346 -17.51 9.88 -6.53
CA GLY A 346 -18.52 8.86 -6.70
C GLY A 346 -19.92 9.43 -6.61
N THR A 347 -20.87 8.54 -6.39
CA THR A 347 -22.31 8.79 -6.41
C THR A 347 -22.91 8.57 -5.02
N GLU A 348 -24.20 8.26 -4.94
CA GLU A 348 -24.88 7.87 -3.69
C GLU A 348 -24.99 6.34 -3.56
N ALA A 349 -24.37 5.61 -4.49
CA ALA A 349 -24.36 4.16 -4.54
C ALA A 349 -22.94 3.64 -4.28
N ALA A 350 -22.82 2.35 -3.96
CA ALA A 350 -21.52 1.71 -3.78
C ALA A 350 -20.68 1.78 -5.07
N ASP A 351 -19.60 2.55 -5.01
CA ASP A 351 -18.68 2.85 -6.09
C ASP A 351 -17.31 2.18 -5.92
N LYS A 352 -16.60 2.07 -7.04
CA LYS A 352 -15.24 1.55 -7.13
C LYS A 352 -14.36 2.60 -7.81
N LEU A 353 -13.59 3.34 -7.02
CA LEU A 353 -12.74 4.43 -7.50
C LEU A 353 -11.27 4.02 -7.45
N ASP A 354 -10.55 4.28 -8.53
CA ASP A 354 -9.12 3.96 -8.69
C ASP A 354 -8.42 5.24 -9.19
N GLY A 355 -7.62 5.88 -8.34
CA GLY A 355 -6.80 7.05 -8.67
C GLY A 355 -5.68 6.66 -9.63
N GLY A 356 -5.06 5.53 -9.32
CA GLY A 356 -4.15 4.83 -10.19
C GLY A 356 -2.72 5.25 -9.95
N TYR A 357 -2.29 6.31 -10.59
CA TYR A 357 -0.95 6.87 -10.40
C TYR A 357 -1.09 8.37 -10.17
N HIS A 358 -0.11 8.94 -9.46
CA HIS A 358 0.02 10.35 -9.06
C HIS A 358 -0.68 10.67 -7.74
N ASN A 359 -0.71 11.95 -7.38
CA ASN A 359 -1.29 12.41 -6.12
C ASN A 359 -2.76 12.75 -6.36
N ASP A 360 -3.62 11.75 -6.20
CA ASP A 360 -5.04 11.77 -6.54
C ASP A 360 -5.90 12.29 -5.37
N THR A 361 -7.13 12.67 -5.70
CA THR A 361 -8.18 12.99 -4.72
C THR A 361 -9.43 12.21 -5.07
N LEU A 362 -9.78 11.26 -4.23
CA LEU A 362 -10.93 10.38 -4.38
C LEU A 362 -11.95 10.71 -3.29
N ASN A 363 -13.19 10.99 -3.70
CA ASN A 363 -14.33 11.15 -2.80
C ASN A 363 -15.38 10.09 -3.16
N GLY A 364 -15.70 9.18 -2.23
CA GLY A 364 -16.67 8.11 -2.44
C GLY A 364 -18.10 8.63 -2.60
N GLY A 365 -18.47 9.59 -1.77
CA GLY A 365 -19.77 10.24 -1.81
C GLY A 365 -20.71 9.62 -0.78
N GLY A 366 -21.69 8.85 -1.22
CA GLY A 366 -22.53 8.05 -0.33
C GLY A 366 -22.60 6.61 -0.79
N GLY A 367 -22.82 5.68 0.13
CA GLY A 367 -22.77 4.24 -0.18
C GLY A 367 -21.60 3.57 0.51
N ASN A 368 -21.39 2.28 0.29
CA ASN A 368 -20.21 1.59 0.83
C ASN A 368 -19.22 1.40 -0.31
N ASP A 369 -18.23 2.28 -0.35
CA ASP A 369 -17.34 2.46 -1.49
C ASP A 369 -16.03 1.70 -1.31
N THR A 370 -15.39 1.42 -2.45
CA THR A 370 -13.99 0.99 -2.47
C THR A 370 -13.16 2.02 -3.20
N LEU A 371 -12.22 2.63 -2.48
CA LEU A 371 -11.29 3.63 -3.00
C LEU A 371 -9.88 3.02 -3.00
N TRP A 372 -9.23 3.13 -4.15
CA TRP A 372 -7.83 2.78 -4.36
C TRP A 372 -7.08 4.04 -4.79
N GLY A 373 -6.20 4.55 -3.92
CA GLY A 373 -5.32 5.67 -4.23
C GLY A 373 -4.38 5.29 -5.38
N GLY A 374 -3.49 4.33 -5.12
CA GLY A 374 -2.62 3.79 -6.15
C GLY A 374 -1.16 4.08 -5.83
N ALA A 375 -0.47 4.87 -6.64
CA ALA A 375 0.89 5.27 -6.33
C ALA A 375 1.02 6.78 -6.39
N GLY A 376 1.55 7.40 -5.35
CA GLY A 376 1.60 8.85 -5.18
C GLY A 376 0.94 9.23 -3.86
N ASP A 377 1.07 10.50 -3.45
CA ASP A 377 0.51 10.97 -2.19
C ASP A 377 -0.98 11.32 -2.39
N ASP A 378 -1.87 10.40 -2.06
CA ASP A 378 -3.30 10.43 -2.34
C ASP A 378 -4.13 10.99 -1.19
N ARG A 379 -5.28 11.57 -1.53
CA ARG A 379 -6.33 11.93 -0.57
C ARG A 379 -7.58 11.07 -0.82
N LEU A 380 -7.92 10.22 0.13
CA LEU A 380 -9.06 9.31 0.08
C LEU A 380 -10.10 9.73 1.12
N ASP A 381 -11.29 10.08 0.64
CA ASP A 381 -12.44 10.47 1.46
C ASP A 381 -13.60 9.52 1.15
N GLY A 382 -13.89 8.59 2.06
CA GLY A 382 -14.98 7.61 1.89
C GLY A 382 -16.33 8.30 1.75
N GLY A 383 -16.55 9.39 2.49
CA GLY A 383 -17.86 10.01 2.61
C GLY A 383 -18.80 9.15 3.45
N VAL A 384 -20.09 9.19 3.12
CA VAL A 384 -21.12 8.54 3.94
C VAL A 384 -21.20 7.05 3.63
N GLY A 385 -20.79 6.22 4.58
CA GLY A 385 -21.05 4.79 4.53
C GLY A 385 -20.00 4.02 5.28
N ALA A 386 -19.91 2.71 5.06
CA ALA A 386 -18.79 1.93 5.60
C ALA A 386 -17.84 1.60 4.45
N ASP A 387 -16.79 2.40 4.34
CA ASP A 387 -15.94 2.44 3.16
C ASP A 387 -14.66 1.65 3.32
N ARG A 388 -14.08 1.26 2.20
CA ARG A 388 -12.78 0.60 2.13
C ARG A 388 -11.81 1.49 1.36
N MET A 389 -10.82 2.04 2.04
CA MET A 389 -9.82 2.93 1.46
C MET A 389 -8.44 2.30 1.52
N GLU A 390 -7.73 2.25 0.39
CA GLU A 390 -6.37 1.71 0.26
C GLU A 390 -5.52 2.63 -0.62
N GLY A 391 -4.52 3.23 -0.02
CA GLY A 391 -3.62 4.23 -0.59
C GLY A 391 -2.46 3.58 -1.32
N LYS A 392 -1.72 2.69 -0.63
CA LYS A 392 -0.51 1.99 -1.10
C LYS A 392 0.70 2.92 -1.07
N SER A 393 1.47 3.00 -2.15
CA SER A 393 2.77 3.69 -2.10
C SER A 393 2.58 5.20 -2.22
N GLY A 394 3.13 5.97 -1.29
CA GLY A 394 2.95 7.41 -1.17
C GLY A 394 2.60 7.78 0.27
N ASN A 395 2.63 9.07 0.60
CA ASN A 395 2.16 9.55 1.89
C ASN A 395 0.68 9.92 1.78
N ASP A 396 -0.20 8.99 2.17
CA ASP A 396 -1.63 9.10 1.91
C ASP A 396 -2.39 9.74 3.07
N VAL A 397 -3.49 10.41 2.73
CA VAL A 397 -4.41 11.04 3.68
C VAL A 397 -5.80 10.41 3.56
N TYR A 398 -6.23 9.78 4.64
CA TYR A 398 -7.53 9.13 4.77
C TYR A 398 -8.48 9.97 5.60
N ILE A 399 -9.70 10.20 5.11
CA ILE A 399 -10.78 10.82 5.88
C ILE A 399 -11.74 9.74 6.33
N VAL A 400 -11.87 9.60 7.65
CA VAL A 400 -12.73 8.62 8.29
C VAL A 400 -13.85 9.35 9.03
N ASP A 401 -15.07 9.18 8.56
CA ASP A 401 -16.26 9.79 9.19
C ASP A 401 -17.23 8.75 9.76
N ASN A 402 -16.98 7.47 9.48
CA ASN A 402 -17.83 6.36 9.91
C ASN A 402 -17.01 5.29 10.66
N PRO A 403 -17.49 4.76 11.79
CA PRO A 403 -16.82 3.66 12.50
C PRO A 403 -16.70 2.36 11.69
N GLY A 404 -17.43 2.24 10.59
CA GLY A 404 -17.35 1.13 9.65
C GLY A 404 -16.25 1.26 8.60
N ASP A 405 -15.61 2.43 8.48
CA ASP A 405 -14.55 2.69 7.51
C ASP A 405 -13.30 1.88 7.82
N ARG A 406 -12.61 1.50 6.76
CA ARG A 406 -11.41 0.68 6.81
C ARG A 406 -10.30 1.31 6.00
N VAL A 407 -9.28 1.79 6.71
CA VAL A 407 -8.00 2.21 6.15
C VAL A 407 -7.10 0.99 6.02
N ILE A 408 -6.47 0.82 4.86
CA ILE A 408 -5.68 -0.36 4.53
C ILE A 408 -4.38 0.07 3.87
N GLU A 409 -3.28 -0.17 4.58
CA GLU A 409 -1.92 -0.10 4.07
C GLU A 409 -1.29 -1.48 3.97
N THR A 410 -0.35 -1.65 3.03
CA THR A 410 0.23 -2.97 2.72
C THR A 410 1.67 -3.17 3.19
N SER A 411 2.42 -2.10 3.46
CA SER A 411 3.82 -2.17 3.88
C SER A 411 4.22 -0.94 4.69
N ALA A 412 5.19 -1.08 5.59
CA ALA A 412 5.80 0.04 6.31
C ALA A 412 6.76 0.90 5.44
N ASP A 413 7.11 0.40 4.26
CA ASP A 413 7.99 1.09 3.31
C ASP A 413 7.20 1.89 2.26
N ASP A 414 5.86 1.84 2.31
CA ASP A 414 4.99 2.44 1.32
C ASP A 414 4.83 3.96 1.54
N GLY A 415 5.02 4.49 2.75
CA GLY A 415 4.85 5.92 3.01
C GLY A 415 4.85 6.30 4.49
N ILE A 416 4.46 7.54 4.77
CA ILE A 416 4.06 8.05 6.08
C ILE A 416 2.62 8.53 5.95
N ASP A 417 1.69 7.76 6.49
CA ASP A 417 0.27 7.93 6.22
C ASP A 417 -0.46 8.63 7.37
N THR A 418 -1.54 9.32 7.03
CA THR A 418 -2.33 10.10 7.99
C THR A 418 -3.81 9.77 7.91
N VAL A 419 -4.38 9.37 9.03
CA VAL A 419 -5.83 9.30 9.21
C VAL A 419 -6.33 10.57 9.88
N ILE A 420 -7.31 11.22 9.27
CA ILE A 420 -8.10 12.29 9.88
C ILE A 420 -9.48 11.72 10.18
N THR A 421 -9.84 11.64 11.46
CA THR A 421 -11.09 11.00 11.92
C THR A 421 -12.02 11.98 12.63
N SER A 422 -13.33 11.88 12.38
CA SER A 422 -14.36 12.52 13.23
C SER A 422 -15.08 11.54 14.16
N VAL A 423 -14.60 10.31 14.25
CA VAL A 423 -15.16 9.21 15.07
C VAL A 423 -14.05 8.50 15.86
N ASN A 424 -14.45 7.67 16.83
CA ASN A 424 -13.50 6.80 17.53
C ASN A 424 -12.78 5.91 16.52
N PHE A 425 -11.45 5.86 16.58
CA PHE A 425 -10.67 5.14 15.58
C PHE A 425 -9.41 4.52 16.17
N ALA A 426 -9.08 3.33 15.69
CA ALA A 426 -7.84 2.65 15.98
C ALA A 426 -7.07 2.47 14.66
N LEU A 427 -5.81 2.90 14.62
CA LEU A 427 -4.99 2.79 13.42
C LEU A 427 -4.82 1.31 13.01
N SER A 428 -4.98 1.05 11.71
CA SER A 428 -4.53 -0.19 11.10
C SER A 428 -3.00 -0.28 11.16
N ALA A 429 -2.45 -1.48 10.94
CA ALA A 429 -1.01 -1.63 10.76
C ALA A 429 -0.49 -0.73 9.62
N PHE A 430 0.78 -0.33 9.72
CA PHE A 430 1.49 0.48 8.71
C PHE A 430 1.00 1.92 8.54
N VAL A 431 0.20 2.44 9.48
CA VAL A 431 -0.20 3.85 9.47
C VAL A 431 0.45 4.57 10.66
N GLU A 432 1.07 5.72 10.41
CA GLU A 432 1.89 6.44 11.38
C GLU A 432 1.13 7.52 12.14
N ASN A 433 0.21 8.26 11.49
CA ASN A 433 -0.39 9.45 12.06
C ASN A 433 -1.91 9.34 12.21
N LEU A 434 -2.43 9.81 13.36
CA LEU A 434 -3.86 9.93 13.64
C LEU A 434 -4.20 11.35 14.11
N ILE A 435 -5.14 11.99 13.44
CA ILE A 435 -5.60 13.35 13.76
C ILE A 435 -7.11 13.33 13.97
N ALA A 436 -7.58 13.82 15.11
CA ALA A 436 -8.99 14.04 15.37
C ALA A 436 -9.48 15.34 14.72
N ALA A 437 -10.64 15.28 14.09
CA ALA A 437 -11.39 16.41 13.58
C ALA A 437 -12.60 16.72 14.48
N GLY A 438 -13.18 17.91 14.32
CA GLY A 438 -14.31 18.37 15.13
C GLY A 438 -13.93 18.65 16.58
N ASN A 439 -14.91 18.64 17.49
CA ASN A 439 -14.73 18.94 18.93
C ASN A 439 -15.40 17.90 19.84
N ALA A 440 -15.82 16.75 19.28
CA ALA A 440 -16.44 15.69 20.06
C ALA A 440 -15.35 14.91 20.82
N PRO A 441 -15.61 14.43 22.04
CA PRO A 441 -14.67 13.56 22.74
C PRO A 441 -14.52 12.24 21.98
N LEU A 442 -13.28 11.86 21.63
CA LEU A 442 -12.97 10.65 20.88
C LEU A 442 -12.07 9.69 21.65
N VAL A 443 -12.13 8.41 21.26
CA VAL A 443 -11.13 7.39 21.61
C VAL A 443 -10.22 7.21 20.40
N LEU A 444 -8.94 7.50 20.58
CA LEU A 444 -7.90 7.46 19.56
C LEU A 444 -6.86 6.42 19.96
N THR A 445 -6.69 5.38 19.16
CA THR A 445 -5.74 4.30 19.44
C THR A 445 -4.73 4.17 18.30
N GLY A 446 -3.44 4.15 18.62
CA GLY A 446 -2.38 3.85 17.66
C GLY A 446 -2.27 2.35 17.37
N ASN A 447 -1.10 1.92 16.92
CA ASN A 447 -0.80 0.54 16.56
C ASN A 447 0.51 0.05 17.22
N GLY A 448 1.36 -0.66 16.49
CA GLY A 448 2.64 -1.17 17.01
C GLY A 448 3.86 -0.38 16.53
N LEU A 449 3.64 0.76 15.88
CA LEU A 449 4.66 1.67 15.35
C LEU A 449 4.85 2.84 16.30
N ASN A 450 5.81 3.71 15.98
CA ASN A 450 5.94 4.99 16.66
C ASN A 450 4.94 5.99 16.07
N ASN A 451 3.75 6.09 16.67
CA ASN A 451 2.66 6.89 16.17
C ASN A 451 2.73 8.36 16.61
N ALA A 452 2.23 9.26 15.76
CA ALA A 452 1.91 10.63 16.12
C ALA A 452 0.39 10.81 16.19
N ILE A 453 -0.14 11.03 17.39
CA ILE A 453 -1.58 11.15 17.64
C ILE A 453 -1.92 12.54 18.14
N THR A 454 -2.79 13.23 17.41
CA THR A 454 -3.29 14.57 17.76
C THR A 454 -4.81 14.51 17.95
N GLY A 455 -5.27 14.75 19.17
CA GLY A 455 -6.66 14.92 19.55
C GLY A 455 -7.24 16.27 19.11
N ASN A 456 -8.49 16.50 19.51
CA ASN A 456 -9.23 17.72 19.25
C ASN A 456 -9.59 18.42 20.57
N ASP A 457 -10.34 19.54 20.54
CA ASP A 457 -10.69 20.29 21.75
C ASP A 457 -11.68 19.59 22.72
N GLY A 458 -12.11 18.36 22.42
CA GLY A 458 -12.94 17.52 23.28
C GLY A 458 -12.13 16.69 24.27
N ALA A 459 -12.76 16.16 25.32
CA ALA A 459 -12.10 15.28 26.29
C ALA A 459 -11.84 13.88 25.68
N ASN A 460 -10.64 13.68 25.14
CA ASN A 460 -10.22 12.51 24.41
C ASN A 460 -9.59 11.44 25.32
N VAL A 461 -9.65 10.19 24.86
CA VAL A 461 -8.85 9.08 25.40
C VAL A 461 -7.88 8.66 24.33
N ILE A 462 -6.59 8.83 24.59
CA ILE A 462 -5.51 8.58 23.64
C ILE A 462 -4.64 7.44 24.15
N ASP A 463 -4.50 6.39 23.35
CA ASP A 463 -3.62 5.26 23.60
C ASP A 463 -2.67 5.11 22.41
N GLY A 464 -1.37 5.36 22.62
CA GLY A 464 -0.36 5.22 21.57
C GLY A 464 -0.26 3.79 21.03
N GLY A 465 -0.66 2.81 21.83
CA GLY A 465 -0.35 1.41 21.57
C GLY A 465 1.10 1.12 21.96
N ALA A 466 1.73 0.19 21.25
CA ALA A 466 3.13 -0.13 21.48
C ALA A 466 4.00 0.69 20.53
N GLY A 467 5.17 1.12 20.99
CA GLY A 467 6.05 1.97 20.19
C GLY A 467 6.64 3.06 21.07
N ASP A 468 7.35 4.01 20.47
CA ASP A 468 7.70 5.27 21.14
C ASP A 468 6.83 6.38 20.55
N ASP A 469 5.70 6.67 21.18
CA ASP A 469 4.64 7.50 20.60
C ASP A 469 4.76 8.98 20.95
N THR A 470 4.19 9.84 20.11
CA THR A 470 3.97 11.26 20.43
C THR A 470 2.48 11.55 20.45
N MET A 471 1.97 12.01 21.59
CA MET A 471 0.56 12.28 21.81
C MET A 471 0.31 13.74 22.21
N SER A 472 -0.78 14.31 21.70
CA SER A 472 -1.32 15.63 22.08
C SER A 472 -2.84 15.52 22.09
N GLY A 473 -3.49 15.92 23.17
CA GLY A 473 -4.94 15.82 23.40
C GLY A 473 -5.66 17.07 22.94
N GLY A 474 -5.06 18.23 23.20
CA GLY A 474 -5.55 19.51 22.71
C GLY A 474 -6.07 20.35 23.87
N ALA A 475 -7.35 20.69 23.81
CA ALA A 475 -8.07 21.22 24.95
C ALA A 475 -9.02 20.13 25.48
N GLY A 476 -9.58 20.33 26.66
CA GLY A 476 -10.43 19.31 27.30
C GLY A 476 -9.69 18.67 28.46
N ASP A 477 -10.33 17.73 29.15
CA ASP A 477 -9.66 16.96 30.20
C ASP A 477 -9.37 15.57 29.62
N ASP A 478 -8.16 15.37 29.11
CA ASP A 478 -7.77 14.22 28.32
C ASP A 478 -7.20 13.08 29.17
N ILE A 479 -7.26 11.85 28.64
CA ILE A 479 -6.64 10.66 29.24
C ILE A 479 -5.63 10.08 28.27
N TYR A 480 -4.38 9.93 28.72
CA TYR A 480 -3.30 9.31 27.96
C TYR A 480 -2.91 7.97 28.55
N HIS A 481 -2.88 6.93 27.72
CA HIS A 481 -2.31 5.63 28.06
C HIS A 481 -0.85 5.58 27.60
N VAL A 482 0.04 5.26 28.54
CA VAL A 482 1.49 5.21 28.31
C VAL A 482 2.02 3.83 28.70
N ASP A 483 2.63 3.14 27.73
CA ASP A 483 3.18 1.81 27.93
C ASP A 483 4.67 1.68 27.55
N SER A 484 5.23 2.71 26.89
CA SER A 484 6.66 2.81 26.62
C SER A 484 7.30 3.96 27.39
N THR A 485 8.56 3.78 27.77
CA THR A 485 9.37 4.86 28.34
C THR A 485 9.79 5.90 27.28
N GLY A 486 9.60 5.59 26.00
CA GLY A 486 9.84 6.51 24.89
C GLY A 486 8.65 7.41 24.55
N ASP A 487 7.46 7.14 25.11
CA ASP A 487 6.26 7.95 24.86
C ASP A 487 6.43 9.38 25.34
N VAL A 488 5.95 10.32 24.52
CA VAL A 488 6.01 11.77 24.79
C VAL A 488 4.63 12.37 24.66
N ILE A 489 4.18 13.02 25.74
CA ILE A 489 2.93 13.79 25.74
C ILE A 489 3.25 15.29 25.66
N ARG A 490 2.67 15.96 24.66
CA ARG A 490 2.76 17.41 24.44
C ARG A 490 1.35 17.99 24.40
N ASP A 491 0.82 18.37 25.56
CA ASP A 491 -0.53 18.93 25.65
C ASP A 491 -0.53 20.47 25.67
N THR A 492 -1.72 21.09 25.61
CA THR A 492 -1.87 22.54 25.62
C THR A 492 -2.71 23.09 26.78
N SER A 493 -3.82 22.44 27.15
CA SER A 493 -4.66 22.89 28.27
C SER A 493 -5.67 21.83 28.68
N GLY A 494 -5.94 21.73 29.98
CA GLY A 494 -6.85 20.72 30.48
C GLY A 494 -6.60 20.44 31.94
N ILE A 495 -7.34 19.48 32.50
CA ILE A 495 -6.90 18.73 33.66
C ILE A 495 -6.67 17.28 33.20
N ASP A 496 -5.45 17.02 32.78
CA ASP A 496 -5.15 15.82 32.00
C ASP A 496 -4.65 14.69 32.89
N THR A 497 -4.90 13.45 32.46
CA THR A 497 -4.56 12.24 33.22
C THR A 497 -3.70 11.30 32.41
N VAL A 498 -2.50 11.05 32.90
CA VAL A 498 -1.63 9.98 32.39
C VAL A 498 -1.89 8.70 33.17
N VAL A 499 -2.32 7.66 32.46
CA VAL A 499 -2.45 6.28 32.95
C VAL A 499 -1.26 5.47 32.41
N THR A 500 -0.35 5.07 33.28
CA THR A 500 0.92 4.45 32.86
C THR A 500 1.12 3.04 33.40
N SER A 501 1.75 2.17 32.60
CA SER A 501 2.25 0.87 33.04
C SER A 501 3.77 0.85 33.26
N VAL A 502 4.45 1.97 32.97
CA VAL A 502 5.90 2.16 33.09
C VAL A 502 6.24 3.31 34.04
N SER A 503 7.53 3.50 34.33
CA SER A 503 7.95 4.68 35.11
C SER A 503 7.84 5.92 34.22
N PHE A 504 7.22 6.99 34.75
CA PHE A 504 6.88 8.17 33.96
C PHE A 504 7.11 9.47 34.74
N THR A 505 7.43 10.53 34.00
CA THR A 505 7.57 11.90 34.51
C THR A 505 6.64 12.82 33.73
N LEU A 506 5.73 13.51 34.42
CA LEU A 506 4.82 14.46 33.78
C LEU A 506 5.59 15.61 33.12
N SER A 507 5.21 15.97 31.89
CA SER A 507 5.61 17.23 31.25
C SER A 507 4.91 18.42 31.94
N ALA A 508 5.27 19.66 31.61
CA ALA A 508 4.91 20.84 32.39
C ALA A 508 3.40 21.14 32.47
N ASP A 509 2.61 20.59 31.55
CA ASP A 509 1.19 20.93 31.34
C ASP A 509 0.24 19.78 31.71
N LEU A 510 0.71 18.79 32.49
CA LEU A 510 -0.09 17.63 32.91
C LEU A 510 -0.30 17.61 34.42
N GLU A 511 -1.50 17.27 34.89
CA GLU A 511 -1.88 17.35 36.31
C GLU A 511 -1.90 15.99 37.00
N ASN A 512 -2.43 14.95 36.38
CA ASN A 512 -2.70 13.67 37.04
C ASN A 512 -1.84 12.54 36.48
N LEU A 513 -1.32 11.69 37.37
CA LEU A 513 -0.53 10.50 37.03
C LEU A 513 -1.03 9.30 37.83
N ALA A 514 -1.49 8.25 37.15
CA ALA A 514 -1.99 7.03 37.74
C ALA A 514 -1.26 5.81 37.18
N ALA A 515 -0.69 4.99 38.05
CA ALA A 515 -0.06 3.74 37.64
C ALA A 515 -1.05 2.58 37.57
N THR A 516 -0.81 1.65 36.65
CA THR A 516 -1.54 0.38 36.51
C THR A 516 -0.63 -0.82 36.77
N GLY A 517 -1.22 -2.01 36.94
CA GLY A 517 -0.46 -3.24 37.16
C GLY A 517 0.12 -3.41 38.58
N ASP A 518 1.18 -4.21 38.70
CA ASP A 518 1.82 -4.56 39.98
C ASP A 518 3.33 -4.31 40.01
N ALA A 519 3.88 -3.74 38.93
CA ALA A 519 5.29 -3.38 38.83
C ALA A 519 5.64 -2.24 39.79
N ALA A 520 6.86 -2.27 40.33
CA ALA A 520 7.42 -1.15 41.09
C ALA A 520 7.85 -0.04 40.12
N LEU A 521 7.14 1.09 40.14
CA LEU A 521 7.33 2.21 39.20
C LEU A 521 7.81 3.48 39.90
N SER A 522 8.55 4.31 39.17
CA SER A 522 8.85 5.69 39.57
C SER A 522 7.87 6.64 38.88
N LEU A 523 7.08 7.38 39.67
CA LEU A 523 6.06 8.32 39.21
C LEU A 523 6.45 9.72 39.69
N THR A 524 6.69 10.62 38.74
CA THR A 524 7.20 11.97 39.03
C THR A 524 6.26 13.01 38.43
N GLY A 525 5.78 13.94 39.27
CA GLY A 525 5.03 15.12 38.85
C GLY A 525 5.93 16.23 38.31
N ASN A 526 5.43 17.46 38.32
CA ASN A 526 6.05 18.65 37.75
C ASN A 526 6.00 19.84 38.75
N ALA A 527 5.69 21.05 38.28
CA ALA A 527 5.61 22.24 39.14
C ALA A 527 4.17 22.68 39.46
N LEU A 528 3.17 21.99 38.92
CA LEU A 528 1.74 22.19 39.13
C LEU A 528 1.27 21.45 40.38
N ALA A 529 -0.01 21.56 40.71
CA ALA A 529 -0.61 20.75 41.76
C ALA A 529 -0.94 19.36 41.19
N ASN A 530 -0.05 18.39 41.38
CA ASN A 530 -0.20 17.07 40.77
C ASN A 530 -0.98 16.09 41.64
N LYS A 531 -1.79 15.23 41.02
CA LYS A 531 -2.42 14.09 41.69
C LYS A 531 -1.77 12.79 41.23
N ILE A 532 -1.08 12.12 42.14
CA ILE A 532 -0.30 10.91 41.85
C ILE A 532 -0.90 9.70 42.57
N THR A 533 -1.27 8.67 41.81
CA THR A 533 -1.81 7.40 42.31
C THR A 533 -0.85 6.27 41.95
N GLY A 534 -0.36 5.54 42.96
CA GLY A 534 0.47 4.35 42.77
C GLY A 534 -0.34 3.14 42.30
N ASN A 535 0.35 2.00 42.12
CA ASN A 535 -0.27 0.71 41.79
C ASN A 535 -0.01 -0.30 42.92
N ALA A 536 -0.22 -1.61 42.67
CA ALA A 536 -0.01 -2.64 43.69
C ALA A 536 1.47 -2.93 44.00
N GLY A 537 2.40 -2.34 43.24
CA GLY A 537 3.84 -2.42 43.41
C GLY A 537 4.37 -1.49 44.50
N LYS A 538 5.70 -1.46 44.65
CA LYS A 538 6.40 -0.52 45.55
C LYS A 538 6.82 0.69 44.75
N ASN A 539 5.98 1.71 44.72
CA ASN A 539 6.23 2.87 43.88
C ASN A 539 7.16 3.88 44.56
N VAL A 540 7.90 4.61 43.75
CA VAL A 540 8.63 5.82 44.15
C VAL A 540 7.86 7.01 43.60
N LEU A 541 7.26 7.80 44.49
CA LEU A 541 6.40 8.93 44.16
C LEU A 541 7.14 10.23 44.45
N THR A 542 7.12 11.16 43.50
CA THR A 542 7.74 12.49 43.63
C THR A 542 6.73 13.52 43.11
N GLY A 543 6.27 14.44 43.96
CA GLY A 543 5.26 15.43 43.58
C GLY A 543 5.87 16.56 42.73
N GLY A 544 7.03 17.04 43.15
CA GLY A 544 7.72 18.18 42.57
C GLY A 544 7.48 19.44 43.39
N LYS A 545 7.10 20.53 42.72
CA LYS A 545 6.59 21.73 43.39
C LYS A 545 5.09 21.75 43.20
N GLY A 546 4.38 22.43 44.08
CA GLY A 546 2.95 22.59 43.93
C GLY A 546 2.27 22.22 45.24
N LYS A 547 0.98 21.91 45.15
CA LYS A 547 0.22 21.34 46.26
C LYS A 547 -0.22 19.95 45.84
N ASP A 548 0.64 18.97 46.09
CA ASP A 548 0.49 17.67 45.48
C ASP A 548 -0.42 16.75 46.30
N VAL A 549 -1.07 15.83 45.62
CA VAL A 549 -1.97 14.84 46.20
C VAL A 549 -1.43 13.46 45.91
N PHE A 550 -1.09 12.71 46.96
CA PHE A 550 -0.70 11.30 46.84
C PHE A 550 -1.88 10.41 47.25
N VAL A 551 -2.42 9.65 46.31
CA VAL A 551 -3.59 8.80 46.52
C VAL A 551 -3.17 7.36 46.82
N PHE A 552 -3.74 6.80 47.89
CA PHE A 552 -3.61 5.40 48.25
C PHE A 552 -4.99 4.75 48.22
N ASP A 553 -5.23 3.98 47.16
CA ASP A 553 -6.48 3.27 46.86
C ASP A 553 -6.32 1.74 46.87
N THR A 554 -5.10 1.27 47.12
CA THR A 554 -4.76 -0.15 47.14
C THR A 554 -4.57 -0.64 48.57
N LYS A 555 -4.97 -1.89 48.83
CA LYS A 555 -4.84 -2.50 50.15
C LYS A 555 -3.36 -2.58 50.58
N PRO A 556 -2.97 -2.01 51.73
CA PRO A 556 -1.57 -2.04 52.18
C PRO A 556 -1.02 -3.46 52.28
N ASN A 557 0.19 -3.65 51.76
CA ASN A 557 0.91 -4.92 51.83
C ASN A 557 2.40 -4.66 52.06
N ALA A 558 2.88 -4.97 53.27
CA ALA A 558 4.27 -4.76 53.67
C ALA A 558 5.33 -5.40 52.75
N LYS A 559 4.94 -6.38 51.91
CA LYS A 559 5.85 -7.02 50.95
C LYS A 559 5.83 -6.41 49.56
N THR A 560 4.68 -5.92 49.10
CA THR A 560 4.46 -5.56 47.68
C THR A 560 4.00 -4.13 47.47
N ASN A 561 3.31 -3.51 48.43
CA ASN A 561 2.70 -2.18 48.32
C ASN A 561 3.09 -1.35 49.56
N VAL A 562 4.36 -0.93 49.55
CA VAL A 562 4.92 0.05 50.50
C VAL A 562 5.62 1.08 49.67
N ASP A 563 4.94 2.18 49.42
CA ASP A 563 5.43 3.22 48.53
C ASP A 563 6.41 4.13 49.24
N LYS A 564 7.12 4.94 48.47
CA LYS A 564 8.03 5.95 48.98
C LYS A 564 7.72 7.29 48.33
N ILE A 565 7.33 8.29 49.13
CA ILE A 565 7.25 9.67 48.67
C ILE A 565 8.59 10.36 48.95
N THR A 566 9.22 10.93 47.94
CA THR A 566 10.61 11.41 48.02
C THR A 566 10.76 12.85 48.51
N ASP A 567 9.76 13.70 48.26
CA ASP A 567 9.85 15.15 48.39
C ASP A 567 8.72 15.82 49.18
N TYR A 568 7.84 15.04 49.82
CA TYR A 568 6.67 15.53 50.58
C TYR A 568 6.93 16.80 51.42
N VAL A 569 6.12 17.83 51.19
CA VAL A 569 6.15 19.13 51.86
C VAL A 569 4.90 19.30 52.73
N VAL A 570 5.10 19.29 54.06
CA VAL A 570 4.00 19.46 55.04
C VAL A 570 3.28 20.79 54.81
N LYS A 571 1.94 20.75 54.79
CA LYS A 571 0.98 21.84 54.48
C LYS A 571 0.78 22.17 53.01
N ASP A 572 1.74 21.85 52.14
CA ASP A 572 1.58 22.04 50.70
C ASP A 572 0.99 20.77 50.09
N ASP A 573 1.58 19.63 50.39
CA ASP A 573 1.13 18.33 49.89
C ASP A 573 0.13 17.67 50.84
N SER A 574 -0.61 16.70 50.31
CA SER A 574 -1.59 15.91 51.07
C SER A 574 -1.61 14.44 50.67
N ILE A 575 -2.02 13.59 51.61
CA ILE A 575 -2.18 12.14 51.41
C ILE A 575 -3.67 11.81 51.45
N TRP A 576 -4.18 11.24 50.37
CA TRP A 576 -5.58 10.87 50.21
C TRP A 576 -5.73 9.35 50.33
N LEU A 577 -6.70 8.92 51.14
CA LEU A 577 -6.91 7.54 51.54
C LEU A 577 -8.31 7.10 51.10
N ASP A 578 -8.39 6.09 50.25
CA ASP A 578 -9.68 5.59 49.73
C ASP A 578 -10.50 4.88 50.82
N ASN A 579 -11.77 5.29 51.00
CA ASN A 579 -12.64 4.74 52.03
C ASN A 579 -13.06 3.28 51.82
N ALA A 580 -12.90 2.71 50.63
CA ALA A 580 -13.08 1.28 50.37
C ALA A 580 -11.94 0.45 50.99
N VAL A 581 -10.72 1.01 51.05
CA VAL A 581 -9.55 0.41 51.70
C VAL A 581 -9.52 0.74 53.19
N PHE A 582 -9.65 2.02 53.54
CA PHE A 582 -9.45 2.56 54.88
C PHE A 582 -10.79 2.84 55.60
N LYS A 583 -11.64 1.81 55.65
CA LYS A 583 -13.08 1.87 56.03
C LYS A 583 -13.44 2.56 57.35
N LYS A 584 -12.49 2.74 58.27
CA LYS A 584 -12.72 3.34 59.59
C LYS A 584 -12.37 4.83 59.68
N LEU A 585 -11.77 5.41 58.64
CA LEU A 585 -11.26 6.78 58.67
C LEU A 585 -12.32 7.85 58.35
N GLY A 586 -13.45 7.46 57.75
CA GLY A 586 -14.52 8.38 57.34
C GLY A 586 -15.12 8.00 55.99
N LYS A 587 -15.90 8.91 55.42
CA LYS A 587 -16.46 8.80 54.06
C LYS A 587 -16.34 10.15 53.37
N GLY A 588 -15.48 10.24 52.36
CA GLY A 588 -15.39 11.37 51.43
C GLY A 588 -15.71 10.93 50.01
N THR A 589 -15.42 11.81 49.05
CA THR A 589 -15.35 11.49 47.61
C THR A 589 -14.14 12.21 47.01
N ALA A 590 -13.68 11.82 45.82
CA ALA A 590 -12.60 12.52 45.12
C ALA A 590 -12.89 14.03 44.92
N ASP A 591 -14.13 14.39 44.58
CA ASP A 591 -14.55 15.80 44.41
C ASP A 591 -14.73 16.54 45.74
N ARG A 592 -14.92 15.80 46.84
CA ARG A 592 -15.22 16.34 48.18
C ARG A 592 -14.46 15.56 49.25
N PRO A 593 -13.12 15.65 49.24
CA PRO A 593 -12.28 14.92 50.17
C PRO A 593 -12.58 15.35 51.62
N MET A 594 -12.77 14.38 52.51
CA MET A 594 -13.02 14.62 53.93
C MET A 594 -11.70 14.71 54.68
N LYS A 595 -11.44 15.83 55.35
CA LYS A 595 -10.27 15.95 56.23
C LYS A 595 -10.34 14.95 57.38
N LEU A 596 -9.23 14.27 57.67
CA LEU A 596 -9.16 13.24 58.71
C LEU A 596 -9.51 13.81 60.11
N ASP A 597 -10.35 13.10 60.86
CA ASP A 597 -10.59 13.41 62.27
C ASP A 597 -9.32 13.16 63.09
N LYS A 598 -8.88 14.16 63.86
CA LYS A 598 -7.66 14.10 64.66
C LYS A 598 -7.60 12.92 65.65
N ARG A 599 -8.76 12.34 66.02
CA ARG A 599 -8.85 11.16 66.89
C ARG A 599 -8.36 9.87 66.21
N PHE A 600 -8.17 9.89 64.89
CA PHE A 600 -7.72 8.73 64.13
C PHE A 600 -6.22 8.73 63.82
N PHE A 601 -5.47 9.70 64.36
CA PHE A 601 -4.06 9.91 64.04
C PHE A 601 -3.21 10.09 65.29
N THR A 602 -2.08 9.37 65.34
CA THR A 602 -1.09 9.53 66.40
C THR A 602 0.35 9.53 65.89
N ILE A 603 1.25 10.13 66.68
CA ILE A 603 2.69 10.15 66.42
C ILE A 603 3.35 9.15 67.36
N GLY A 604 4.06 8.17 66.82
CA GLY A 604 4.73 7.16 67.64
C GLY A 604 5.15 5.91 66.88
N GLU A 605 5.49 4.87 67.63
CA GLU A 605 5.85 3.55 67.07
C GLU A 605 4.65 2.62 66.88
N LYS A 606 3.53 2.92 67.54
CA LYS A 606 2.26 2.17 67.52
C LYS A 606 1.10 3.06 67.96
N ALA A 607 -0.13 2.61 67.72
CA ALA A 607 -1.35 3.20 68.25
C ALA A 607 -1.32 3.30 69.79
N GLN A 608 -1.93 4.37 70.33
CA GLN A 608 -1.92 4.73 71.75
C GLN A 608 -3.28 4.53 72.42
N ASP A 609 -4.37 4.79 71.70
CA ASP A 609 -5.74 4.47 72.13
C ASP A 609 -6.43 3.55 71.13
N LYS A 610 -7.77 3.37 71.19
CA LYS A 610 -8.54 2.42 70.36
C LYS A 610 -8.94 2.95 68.98
N ASN A 611 -8.65 4.21 68.70
CA ASN A 611 -9.08 4.89 67.48
C ASN A 611 -7.91 5.33 66.61
N ASP A 612 -6.66 5.10 67.02
CA ASP A 612 -5.44 5.49 66.29
C ASP A 612 -5.20 4.61 65.06
N TYR A 613 -6.02 4.77 64.02
CA TYR A 613 -5.94 4.00 62.79
C TYR A 613 -4.73 4.38 61.91
N LEU A 614 -4.27 5.63 61.98
CA LEU A 614 -3.03 6.07 61.33
C LEU A 614 -1.96 6.40 62.38
N VAL A 615 -0.80 5.78 62.23
CA VAL A 615 0.36 5.97 63.12
C VAL A 615 1.54 6.45 62.31
N TYR A 616 2.04 7.65 62.57
CA TYR A 616 3.25 8.15 61.92
C TYR A 616 4.47 8.08 62.83
N ASN A 617 5.47 7.30 62.41
CA ASN A 617 6.76 7.22 63.09
C ASN A 617 7.71 8.29 62.54
N GLN A 618 7.75 9.45 63.21
CA GLN A 618 8.56 10.59 62.79
C GLN A 618 10.07 10.29 62.70
N LYS A 619 10.59 9.40 63.56
CA LYS A 619 12.02 9.04 63.57
C LYS A 619 12.39 8.18 62.36
N LYS A 620 11.50 7.27 61.97
CA LYS A 620 11.69 6.39 60.82
C LYS A 620 11.23 7.02 59.51
N GLY A 621 10.32 7.99 59.56
CA GLY A 621 9.63 8.53 58.40
C GLY A 621 8.68 7.50 57.77
N ILE A 622 7.90 6.78 58.57
CA ILE A 622 7.01 5.73 58.05
C ILE A 622 5.60 5.97 58.57
N LEU A 623 4.62 5.94 57.67
CA LEU A 623 3.20 5.93 57.99
C LEU A 623 2.68 4.50 58.01
N TYR A 624 2.00 4.15 59.10
CA TYR A 624 1.38 2.85 59.29
C TYR A 624 -0.15 2.98 59.36
N TYR A 625 -0.85 1.97 58.82
CA TYR A 625 -2.27 1.74 59.05
C TYR A 625 -2.46 0.62 60.08
N ASP A 626 -3.05 0.95 61.22
CA ASP A 626 -3.49 -0.02 62.21
C ASP A 626 -5.00 -0.26 62.04
N ALA A 627 -5.39 -1.37 61.43
CA ALA A 627 -6.80 -1.63 61.12
C ALA A 627 -7.69 -1.80 62.36
N ASP A 628 -7.13 -2.20 63.52
CA ASP A 628 -7.89 -2.28 64.77
C ASP A 628 -7.84 -0.97 65.56
N GLY A 629 -6.83 -0.13 65.27
CA GLY A 629 -6.64 1.20 65.83
C GLY A 629 -6.22 1.21 67.28
N SER A 630 -5.93 0.05 67.88
CA SER A 630 -5.67 -0.17 69.31
C SER A 630 -4.22 -0.53 69.63
N GLY A 631 -3.40 -0.79 68.62
CA GLY A 631 -2.00 -1.20 68.78
C GLY A 631 -1.82 -2.64 69.25
N ALA A 632 -2.92 -3.40 69.38
CA ALA A 632 -2.90 -4.82 69.69
C ALA A 632 -2.60 -5.67 68.44
N GLY A 633 -3.13 -5.25 67.29
CA GLY A 633 -2.86 -5.82 65.98
C GLY A 633 -1.56 -5.33 65.36
N LYS A 634 -1.13 -6.03 64.31
CA LYS A 634 0.04 -5.62 63.54
C LYS A 634 -0.33 -4.49 62.57
N ALA A 635 0.17 -3.29 62.82
CA ALA A 635 0.05 -2.18 61.89
C ALA A 635 0.84 -2.44 60.59
N MET A 636 0.29 -2.01 59.46
CA MET A 636 0.86 -2.19 58.12
C MET A 636 1.52 -0.91 57.63
N GLU A 637 2.74 -1.03 57.09
CA GLU A 637 3.39 0.09 56.41
C GLU A 637 2.61 0.45 55.14
N ILE A 638 2.33 1.73 54.96
CA ILE A 638 1.66 2.27 53.77
C ILE A 638 2.69 3.01 52.92
N VAL A 639 3.41 3.95 53.53
CA VAL A 639 4.34 4.82 52.82
C VAL A 639 5.54 5.20 53.68
N ALA A 640 6.71 5.19 53.04
CA ALA A 640 7.95 5.76 53.52
C ALA A 640 8.09 7.21 53.05
N LEU A 641 8.46 8.09 53.98
CA LEU A 641 8.61 9.53 53.84
C LEU A 641 9.99 9.95 54.32
N LYS A 642 10.37 11.21 54.05
CA LYS A 642 11.56 11.81 54.67
C LYS A 642 11.45 11.79 56.20
N LYS A 643 12.55 11.48 56.88
CA LYS A 643 12.61 11.47 58.36
C LYS A 643 12.41 12.87 58.93
N GLY A 644 11.70 12.96 60.05
CA GLY A 644 11.57 14.19 60.83
C GLY A 644 10.45 15.15 60.40
N LEU A 645 9.62 14.81 59.40
CA LEU A 645 8.49 15.66 59.00
C LEU A 645 7.52 15.87 60.17
N LYS A 646 7.01 17.09 60.31
CA LYS A 646 6.09 17.47 61.40
C LYS A 646 4.63 17.29 60.96
N MET A 647 4.25 16.05 60.70
CA MET A 647 2.90 15.73 60.22
C MET A 647 1.83 15.93 61.29
N THR A 648 0.62 16.25 60.86
CA THR A 648 -0.59 16.27 61.69
C THR A 648 -1.73 15.56 60.97
N ALA A 649 -2.84 15.30 61.64
CA ALA A 649 -4.06 14.81 60.98
C ALA A 649 -4.51 15.71 59.81
N GLY A 650 -4.07 16.97 59.77
CA GLY A 650 -4.45 17.92 58.73
C GLY A 650 -3.85 17.67 57.35
N GLU A 651 -2.88 16.76 57.24
CA GLU A 651 -2.23 16.33 56.00
C GLU A 651 -3.03 15.23 55.27
N PHE A 652 -4.01 14.63 55.94
CA PHE A 652 -4.71 13.44 55.47
C PHE A 652 -6.16 13.74 55.11
N PHE A 653 -6.58 13.18 53.98
CA PHE A 653 -7.94 13.23 53.51
C PHE A 653 -8.46 11.83 53.19
N VAL A 654 -9.75 11.64 53.36
CA VAL A 654 -10.46 10.41 53.01
C VAL A 654 -11.32 10.71 51.80
N ILE A 655 -11.21 9.88 50.76
CA ILE A 655 -12.00 9.96 49.53
C ILE A 655 -12.90 8.75 49.35
#